data_AF-A0A257GZZ3-F1
#
_entry.id   AF-A0A257GZZ3-F1
#
_cell.length_a   1.000
_cell.length_b   1.000
_cell.length_c   1.000
_cell.angle_alpha   90.00
_cell.angle_beta   90.00
_cell.angle_gamma   90.00
#
_symmetry.space_group_name_H-M   'P 1'
#
loop_
_entity.id
_entity.type
_entity.pdbx_description
1 polymer ?
#
loop_
_entity_poly.entity_id
_entity_poly.type
_entity_poly.pdbx_seq_one_letter_code
_entity_poly.pdbx_strand_id
1 'polypeptide(L)'
;MRVSVRNWERFQALFVASAPIPYGDTVLMIKPFAQLTLTGVLALALGACGGAGGSSDSTTPSTTTPTTTTPAVLTLSGTHTVTGVAANGAPLLGAQVRVIDATGVPVTLLDAAGTRVSSLRTSTADGSYRLTLSTTRTPLPLLIQAAGVDGSGMPVVVHTALISTTVPLIAHVTPISEALTGLLLGASPRAVFAQPALAASNLPLLRDATALTSASDLLKSVLATSMTDTKVTNTKTLDLLADPSFVANRATLDAVLDGLRIQVTKDAGGRDIVQISNKFLTPGTVEVSLDLATARTELLLGTTGVLTKAITSLLKVATSPHKASLVNLATIDGLSTRINAQITQGASSATMSSALLGVYTQQDGRSKTAMADLLAEYAANNLQLGRWSLLGCAEDPIPSKGCTKFQAGALVINSAGQAVGVLNETLGNDTSKPVRWTLLGNGRSGDARIQHVAQLRLNLDGTVPAGGPPATNGLQLVARAQDATATPTLSGATVQVPSGYGVRMVYCNVRDLCVSPGPSTVAATGELSDTLLQQTPGWVGSQDAALGALYVATLTPTGGTAFTFNTYLRSKLATDLSTSLFPKPDAPLTLASVNSDLLLNWRNWSDANPDMQVKSVRLIANSPAVIRDFNLGGPMVTSVFIPAPTTPITSFQIWLGAQDSLGRMFYSQLKSGL
;
A
#
# COMPACT_ATOMS: atom_id res chain seq x y z
N MET A 1 -75.85 -14.43 22.81
CA MET A 1 -74.91 -14.45 23.96
C MET A 1 -74.07 -13.18 23.86
N ARG A 2 -74.40 -12.10 24.59
CA ARG A 2 -73.91 -11.75 25.94
C ARG A 2 -72.37 -11.79 26.02
N VAL A 3 -71.69 -10.64 25.88
CA VAL A 3 -71.30 -9.64 26.93
C VAL A 3 -70.09 -10.14 27.74
N SER A 4 -69.07 -9.38 28.16
CA SER A 4 -68.45 -8.09 27.84
C SER A 4 -67.31 -7.86 28.87
N VAL A 5 -66.30 -7.04 28.53
CA VAL A 5 -65.73 -5.96 29.39
C VAL A 5 -64.61 -6.24 30.43
N ARG A 6 -63.69 -5.24 30.44
CA ARG A 6 -62.79 -4.69 31.51
C ARG A 6 -61.39 -5.30 31.66
N ASN A 7 -60.32 -4.55 31.94
CA ASN A 7 -59.99 -3.11 31.86
C ASN A 7 -58.54 -2.90 32.35
N TRP A 8 -58.10 -1.63 32.23
CA TRP A 8 -56.99 -0.91 32.88
C TRP A 8 -55.65 -0.87 32.14
N GLU A 9 -55.32 0.15 31.33
CA GLU A 9 -55.18 1.63 31.50
C GLU A 9 -54.05 2.10 32.43
N ARG A 10 -53.17 2.96 31.88
CA ARG A 10 -52.80 4.34 32.31
C ARG A 10 -51.46 4.74 31.63
N PHE A 11 -51.20 5.92 31.06
CA PHE A 11 -51.84 7.24 31.08
C PHE A 11 -51.40 8.07 29.83
N GLN A 12 -52.34 8.84 29.26
CA GLN A 12 -52.21 9.91 28.24
C GLN A 12 -51.41 11.13 28.78
N ALA A 13 -50.54 11.82 28.03
CA ALA A 13 -50.74 12.84 26.97
C ALA A 13 -51.05 14.29 27.46
N LEU A 14 -50.71 15.26 26.59
CA LEU A 14 -50.93 16.74 26.58
C LEU A 14 -49.71 17.62 26.98
N PHE A 15 -49.33 18.75 26.35
CA PHE A 15 -49.81 19.65 25.25
C PHE A 15 -48.59 20.50 24.74
N VAL A 16 -48.36 20.69 23.43
CA VAL A 16 -48.70 21.83 22.51
C VAL A 16 -47.93 23.18 22.69
N ALA A 17 -47.32 23.56 21.55
CA ALA A 17 -46.65 24.77 21.04
C ALA A 17 -46.90 26.20 21.58
N SER A 18 -45.86 27.05 21.48
CA SER A 18 -45.91 28.50 21.18
C SER A 18 -44.53 29.05 20.73
N ALA A 19 -44.53 30.07 19.85
CA ALA A 19 -43.40 30.62 19.07
C ALA A 19 -42.65 31.82 19.78
N PRO A 20 -41.86 32.73 19.13
CA PRO A 20 -40.45 33.04 19.45
C PRO A 20 -40.16 34.47 19.98
N ILE A 21 -38.86 34.88 19.99
CA ILE A 21 -38.22 36.24 20.11
C ILE A 21 -37.66 36.56 21.55
N PRO A 22 -36.68 37.49 21.80
CA PRO A 22 -35.21 37.44 21.63
C PRO A 22 -34.36 37.94 22.86
N TYR A 23 -33.03 38.04 22.67
CA TYR A 23 -32.01 38.87 23.39
C TYR A 23 -31.79 38.69 24.90
N GLY A 24 -30.51 38.52 25.28
CA GLY A 24 -30.02 38.67 26.65
C GLY A 24 -28.55 38.31 26.80
N ASP A 25 -27.72 39.35 26.88
CA ASP A 25 -26.27 39.32 27.11
C ASP A 25 -25.83 38.49 28.32
N THR A 26 -24.71 37.78 28.21
CA THR A 26 -23.78 37.70 29.34
C THR A 26 -22.35 37.48 28.86
N VAL A 27 -21.56 38.50 29.20
CA VAL A 27 -20.13 38.69 28.96
C VAL A 27 -19.31 37.65 29.74
N LEU A 28 -18.44 36.91 29.06
CA LEU A 28 -17.28 36.28 29.71
C LEU A 28 -16.00 36.88 29.11
N MET A 29 -15.41 37.82 29.86
CA MET A 29 -14.08 38.36 29.60
C MET A 29 -13.02 37.26 29.69
N ILE A 30 -12.27 37.04 28.61
CA ILE A 30 -10.92 36.46 28.68
C ILE A 30 -9.97 37.47 28.04
N LYS A 31 -9.13 38.08 28.88
CA LYS A 31 -8.08 39.02 28.47
C LYS A 31 -6.93 38.27 27.75
N PRO A 32 -6.23 38.95 26.82
CA PRO A 32 -5.14 38.37 26.04
C PRO A 32 -3.84 38.38 26.86
N PHE A 33 -3.06 37.31 26.80
CA PHE A 33 -1.67 37.32 27.26
C PHE A 33 -0.72 37.20 26.08
N ALA A 34 0.23 38.12 26.11
CA ALA A 34 1.10 38.53 25.03
C ALA A 34 2.14 37.48 24.62
N GLN A 35 2.55 37.61 23.36
CA GLN A 35 3.75 37.03 22.78
C GLN A 35 4.99 37.40 23.60
N LEU A 36 5.85 36.41 23.87
CA LEU A 36 7.26 36.67 24.13
C LEU A 36 8.11 35.79 23.21
N THR A 37 8.78 36.47 22.29
CA THR A 37 9.88 36.01 21.48
C THR A 37 11.06 35.59 22.37
N LEU A 38 11.61 34.40 22.15
CA LEU A 38 12.98 34.09 22.59
C LEU A 38 13.75 33.42 21.45
N THR A 39 14.61 34.22 20.83
CA THR A 39 15.73 33.83 19.99
C THR A 39 16.77 33.12 20.84
N GLY A 40 17.23 31.94 20.41
CA GLY A 40 18.28 31.19 21.10
C GLY A 40 19.00 30.25 20.13
N VAL A 41 20.08 30.74 19.53
CA VAL A 41 21.10 29.95 18.82
C VAL A 41 21.80 29.07 19.84
N LEU A 42 21.87 27.75 19.63
CA LEU A 42 22.81 26.91 20.37
C LEU A 42 23.49 25.91 19.43
N ALA A 43 24.78 26.17 19.22
CA ALA A 43 25.72 25.34 18.50
C ALA A 43 26.10 24.12 19.34
N LEU A 44 26.17 22.94 18.71
CA LEU A 44 26.77 21.74 19.29
C LEU A 44 28.30 21.85 19.19
N ALA A 45 28.98 21.78 20.33
CA ALA A 45 30.41 21.51 20.42
C ALA A 45 30.67 20.35 21.40
N LEU A 46 31.51 19.43 20.96
CA LEU A 46 32.01 18.27 21.69
C LEU A 46 32.73 18.66 22.99
N GLY A 47 32.69 17.78 23.98
CA GLY A 47 33.57 17.84 25.14
C GLY A 47 33.62 16.51 25.89
N ALA A 48 34.67 15.73 25.63
CA ALA A 48 35.12 14.66 26.52
C ALA A 48 36.02 15.27 27.62
N CYS A 49 35.74 14.95 28.88
CA CYS A 49 36.64 14.95 30.05
C CYS A 49 35.81 14.29 31.18
N GLY A 50 36.21 13.20 31.83
CA GLY A 50 37.42 13.07 32.63
C GLY A 50 37.10 13.46 34.08
N GLY A 51 36.89 12.48 34.97
CA GLY A 51 36.63 12.71 36.39
C GLY A 51 36.67 11.43 37.22
N ALA A 52 37.84 11.15 37.79
CA ALA A 52 38.11 10.06 38.72
C ALA A 52 37.81 10.48 40.18
N GLY A 53 37.55 9.52 41.06
CA GLY A 53 37.67 9.72 42.50
C GLY A 53 37.06 8.61 43.37
N GLY A 54 37.90 7.99 44.22
CA GLY A 54 37.50 7.45 45.52
C GLY A 54 37.69 5.95 45.74
N SER A 55 38.81 5.58 46.37
CA SER A 55 39.15 4.23 46.83
C SER A 55 38.73 4.02 48.30
N SER A 56 38.30 2.82 48.67
CA SER A 56 38.38 2.25 50.03
C SER A 56 38.14 0.74 49.98
N ASP A 57 39.11 -0.04 50.45
CA ASP A 57 39.12 -1.51 50.53
C ASP A 57 38.01 -2.10 51.42
N SER A 58 37.43 -3.24 51.00
CA SER A 58 37.39 -4.46 51.83
C SER A 58 36.91 -5.68 51.05
N THR A 59 37.54 -6.80 51.38
CA THR A 59 37.51 -8.17 50.86
C THR A 59 36.14 -8.84 50.70
N THR A 60 35.82 -9.44 49.53
CA THR A 60 35.17 -10.77 49.34
C THR A 60 35.03 -11.15 47.84
N PRO A 61 34.61 -12.39 47.49
CA PRO A 61 35.39 -13.55 47.07
C PRO A 61 35.60 -13.67 45.53
N SER A 62 36.48 -14.59 45.11
CA SER A 62 36.70 -14.97 43.71
C SER A 62 35.41 -15.50 43.07
N THR A 63 34.69 -14.64 42.36
CA THR A 63 33.67 -15.03 41.39
C THR A 63 34.36 -15.13 40.04
N THR A 64 34.50 -16.35 39.54
CA THR A 64 34.84 -16.60 38.13
C THR A 64 33.78 -15.94 37.27
N THR A 65 34.11 -14.79 36.69
CA THR A 65 33.33 -14.15 35.65
C THR A 65 33.17 -15.17 34.53
N PRO A 66 31.94 -15.50 34.08
CA PRO A 66 31.77 -16.25 32.85
C PRO A 66 32.42 -15.40 31.76
N THR A 67 33.45 -15.91 31.11
CA THR A 67 33.91 -15.36 29.85
C THR A 67 32.74 -15.50 28.88
N THR A 68 31.98 -14.41 28.70
CA THR A 68 31.09 -14.25 27.58
C THR A 68 31.97 -14.27 26.34
N THR A 69 32.12 -15.44 25.73
CA THR A 69 32.69 -15.60 24.40
C THR A 69 31.92 -14.66 23.49
N THR A 70 32.59 -13.60 23.00
CA THR A 70 32.01 -12.74 21.98
C THR A 70 31.53 -13.63 20.83
N PRO A 71 30.24 -13.60 20.43
CA PRO A 71 29.74 -14.49 19.40
C PRO A 71 30.59 -14.33 18.14
N ALA A 72 31.10 -15.43 17.58
CA ALA A 72 31.84 -15.38 16.33
C ALA A 72 30.95 -14.74 15.25
N VAL A 73 31.42 -13.61 14.69
CA VAL A 73 30.76 -12.93 13.58
C VAL A 73 30.89 -13.86 12.37
N LEU A 74 29.78 -14.44 11.95
CA LEU A 74 29.73 -15.27 10.75
C LEU A 74 29.85 -14.34 9.55
N THR A 75 30.80 -14.62 8.67
CA THR A 75 31.08 -13.78 7.50
C THR A 75 31.01 -14.60 6.23
N LEU A 76 30.50 -13.98 5.17
CA LEU A 76 30.56 -14.51 3.81
C LEU A 76 31.80 -13.94 3.12
N SER A 77 32.60 -14.81 2.50
CA SER A 77 33.74 -14.43 1.67
C SER A 77 33.72 -15.17 0.34
N GLY A 78 34.02 -14.46 -0.74
CA GLY A 78 34.00 -15.00 -2.10
C GLY A 78 32.68 -14.75 -2.83
N THR A 79 32.40 -15.58 -3.84
CA THR A 79 31.20 -15.48 -4.65
C THR A 79 30.17 -16.49 -4.18
N HIS A 80 28.97 -16.03 -3.84
CA HIS A 80 27.88 -16.87 -3.32
C HIS A 80 26.63 -16.69 -4.16
N THR A 81 25.92 -17.79 -4.44
CA THR A 81 24.62 -17.73 -5.11
C THR A 81 23.51 -17.81 -4.08
N VAL A 82 22.63 -16.81 -4.05
CA VAL A 82 21.40 -16.83 -3.25
C VAL A 82 20.20 -16.94 -4.19
N THR A 83 19.30 -17.86 -3.90
CA THR A 83 18.06 -18.04 -4.66
C THR A 83 16.84 -17.81 -3.78
N GLY A 84 15.73 -17.41 -4.38
CA GLY A 84 14.48 -17.25 -3.66
C GLY A 84 13.33 -16.88 -4.56
N VAL A 85 12.19 -16.61 -3.93
CA VAL A 85 10.97 -16.12 -4.57
C VAL A 85 10.50 -14.89 -3.81
N ALA A 86 10.19 -13.81 -4.54
CA ALA A 86 9.54 -12.63 -3.97
C ALA A 86 8.04 -12.67 -4.27
N ALA A 87 7.20 -12.66 -3.23
CA ALA A 87 5.76 -12.80 -3.39
C ALA A 87 4.98 -12.08 -2.28
N ASN A 88 3.78 -11.61 -2.64
CA ASN A 88 2.80 -10.99 -1.72
C ASN A 88 1.41 -11.61 -1.91
N GLY A 89 1.35 -12.95 -1.94
CA GLY A 89 0.16 -13.73 -2.35
C GLY A 89 0.07 -13.98 -3.86
N ALA A 90 0.78 -13.17 -4.64
CA ALA A 90 1.16 -13.45 -6.01
C ALA A 90 2.64 -13.10 -6.19
N PRO A 91 3.30 -13.66 -7.23
CA PRO A 91 4.66 -13.25 -7.58
C PRO A 91 4.82 -11.74 -7.72
N LEU A 92 5.86 -11.16 -7.11
CA LEU A 92 6.27 -9.78 -7.36
C LEU A 92 7.09 -9.74 -8.65
N LEU A 93 6.43 -9.51 -9.78
CA LEU A 93 7.03 -9.61 -11.12
C LEU A 93 7.94 -8.40 -11.42
N GLY A 94 9.19 -8.66 -11.82
CA GLY A 94 10.16 -7.62 -12.17
C GLY A 94 10.56 -6.72 -11.00
N ALA A 95 10.31 -7.14 -9.76
CA ALA A 95 10.68 -6.43 -8.55
C ALA A 95 12.20 -6.30 -8.44
N GLN A 96 12.68 -5.14 -7.99
CA GLN A 96 14.09 -4.91 -7.72
C GLN A 96 14.47 -5.58 -6.41
N VAL A 97 15.48 -6.45 -6.47
CA VAL A 97 16.07 -7.12 -5.32
C VAL A 97 17.40 -6.46 -5.00
N ARG A 98 17.55 -6.01 -3.75
CA ARG A 98 18.76 -5.38 -3.19
C ARG A 98 19.20 -6.15 -1.94
N VAL A 99 20.50 -6.13 -1.65
CA VAL A 99 21.06 -6.78 -0.47
C VAL A 99 21.85 -5.77 0.32
N ILE A 100 21.58 -5.69 1.62
CA ILE A 100 22.21 -4.78 2.57
C ILE A 100 22.85 -5.63 3.66
N ASP A 101 24.11 -5.35 3.99
CA ASP A 101 24.78 -6.06 5.07
C ASP A 101 24.39 -5.56 6.46
N ALA A 102 24.87 -6.26 7.48
CA ALA A 102 24.66 -5.90 8.89
C ALA A 102 25.22 -4.51 9.27
N THR A 103 26.03 -3.87 8.42
CA THR A 103 26.58 -2.52 8.61
C THR A 103 25.84 -1.46 7.81
N GLY A 104 24.80 -1.84 7.05
CA GLY A 104 23.95 -0.91 6.30
C GLY A 104 24.54 -0.58 4.93
N VAL A 105 25.60 -1.29 4.54
CA VAL A 105 26.26 -1.08 3.26
C VAL A 105 25.62 -2.01 2.23
N PRO A 106 25.24 -1.50 1.04
CA PRO A 106 24.79 -2.34 -0.05
C PRO A 106 25.86 -3.37 -0.45
N VAL A 107 25.48 -4.64 -0.51
CA VAL A 107 26.35 -5.71 -0.97
C VAL A 107 26.43 -5.66 -2.50
N THR A 108 27.64 -5.78 -3.05
CA THR A 108 27.86 -5.83 -4.50
C THR A 108 27.25 -7.11 -5.07
N LEU A 109 26.38 -6.96 -6.07
CA LEU A 109 25.82 -8.06 -6.85
C LEU A 109 26.56 -8.17 -8.18
N LEU A 110 26.59 -9.39 -8.74
CA LEU A 110 27.05 -9.66 -10.10
C LEU A 110 25.86 -10.08 -10.96
N ASP A 111 25.76 -9.52 -12.17
CA ASP A 111 24.81 -9.98 -13.17
C ASP A 111 25.29 -11.28 -13.86
N ALA A 112 24.51 -11.79 -14.82
CA ALA A 112 24.86 -12.99 -15.56
C ALA A 112 26.15 -12.88 -16.37
N ALA A 113 26.59 -11.66 -16.70
CA ALA A 113 27.85 -11.39 -17.40
C ALA A 113 29.03 -11.16 -16.43
N GLY A 114 28.80 -11.22 -15.11
CA GLY A 114 29.81 -10.92 -14.09
C GLY A 114 30.03 -9.43 -13.84
N THR A 115 29.16 -8.57 -14.37
CA THR A 115 29.23 -7.11 -14.16
C THR A 115 28.62 -6.74 -12.82
N ARG A 116 29.24 -5.77 -12.13
CA ARG A 116 28.74 -5.28 -10.86
C ARG A 116 27.45 -4.50 -11.05
N VAL A 117 26.43 -4.85 -10.27
CA VAL A 117 25.12 -4.18 -10.25
C VAL A 117 24.69 -3.90 -8.81
N SER A 118 23.86 -2.87 -8.62
CA SER A 118 23.31 -2.47 -7.31
C SER A 118 21.99 -3.16 -6.98
N SER A 119 21.34 -3.75 -7.98
CA SER A 119 20.10 -4.52 -7.83
C SER A 119 19.94 -5.50 -9.00
N LEU A 120 19.16 -6.55 -8.79
CA LEU A 120 18.70 -7.45 -9.84
C LEU A 120 17.17 -7.45 -9.88
N ARG A 121 16.57 -7.99 -10.94
CA ARG A 121 15.11 -8.11 -11.04
C ARG A 121 14.67 -9.56 -10.83
N THR A 122 13.54 -9.73 -10.17
CA THR A 122 12.84 -11.01 -10.15
C THR A 122 12.33 -11.37 -11.55
N SER A 123 12.20 -12.67 -11.78
CA SER A 123 11.54 -13.25 -12.94
C SER A 123 10.12 -12.69 -13.09
N THR A 124 9.76 -12.34 -14.32
CA THR A 124 8.44 -11.85 -14.69
C THR A 124 7.44 -12.98 -14.94
N ALA A 125 7.87 -14.24 -14.81
CA ALA A 125 7.01 -15.41 -14.92
C ALA A 125 6.48 -15.89 -13.55
N ASP A 126 7.34 -15.87 -12.53
CA ASP A 126 7.08 -16.53 -11.25
C ASP A 126 7.65 -15.82 -10.02
N GLY A 127 8.29 -14.65 -10.17
CA GLY A 127 8.86 -13.89 -9.06
C GLY A 127 10.11 -14.51 -8.45
N SER A 128 10.62 -15.59 -9.05
CA SER A 128 11.90 -16.20 -8.65
C SER A 128 13.06 -15.25 -8.91
N TYR A 129 14.13 -15.38 -8.14
CA TYR A 129 15.35 -14.61 -8.35
C TYR A 129 16.58 -15.43 -8.00
N ARG A 130 17.70 -15.07 -8.62
CA ARG A 130 19.02 -15.64 -8.38
C ARG A 130 20.03 -14.50 -8.30
N LEU A 131 20.59 -14.27 -7.13
CA LEU A 131 21.60 -13.24 -6.89
C LEU A 131 22.97 -13.90 -6.80
N THR A 132 23.96 -13.30 -7.47
CA THR A 132 25.36 -13.65 -7.25
C THR A 132 26.00 -12.55 -6.40
N LEU A 133 26.24 -12.86 -5.14
CA LEU A 133 26.86 -11.94 -4.18
C LEU A 133 28.38 -11.98 -4.36
N SER A 134 29.02 -10.81 -4.39
CA SER A 134 30.48 -10.68 -4.30
C SER A 134 30.84 -10.12 -2.93
N THR A 135 31.29 -10.98 -2.00
CA THR A 135 31.50 -10.61 -0.59
C THR A 135 32.96 -10.70 -0.17
N THR A 136 33.39 -9.79 0.70
CA THR A 136 34.74 -9.76 1.29
C THR A 136 34.63 -9.64 2.79
N ARG A 137 34.60 -10.78 3.49
CA ARG A 137 34.32 -10.86 4.94
C ARG A 137 33.05 -10.12 5.35
N THR A 138 32.02 -10.17 4.51
CA THR A 138 30.76 -9.46 4.74
C THR A 138 30.02 -10.10 5.92
N PRO A 139 29.67 -9.34 6.97
CA PRO A 139 29.03 -9.88 8.16
C PRO A 139 27.57 -10.29 7.90
N LEU A 140 27.18 -11.42 8.48
CA LEU A 140 25.78 -11.84 8.58
C LEU A 140 25.13 -11.28 9.86
N PRO A 141 23.81 -11.02 9.85
CA PRO A 141 22.84 -11.30 8.78
C PRO A 141 22.87 -10.30 7.61
N LEU A 142 22.47 -10.72 6.41
CA LEU A 142 22.15 -9.79 5.30
C LEU A 142 20.64 -9.55 5.27
N LEU A 143 20.22 -8.32 5.01
CA LEU A 143 18.84 -8.01 4.64
C LEU A 143 18.70 -8.10 3.12
N ILE A 144 17.76 -8.89 2.66
CA ILE A 144 17.36 -8.93 1.25
C ILE A 144 16.03 -8.19 1.14
N GLN A 145 16.01 -7.13 0.34
CA GLN A 145 14.83 -6.31 0.06
C GLN A 145 14.32 -6.62 -1.34
N ALA A 146 13.02 -6.86 -1.49
CA ALA A 146 12.34 -6.86 -2.78
C ALA A 146 11.36 -5.66 -2.84
N ALA A 147 11.54 -4.79 -3.82
CA ALA A 147 10.71 -3.62 -4.07
C ALA A 147 10.08 -3.71 -5.46
N GLY A 148 8.75 -3.69 -5.52
CA GLY A 148 8.01 -3.87 -6.77
C GLY A 148 6.56 -3.42 -6.63
N VAL A 149 5.67 -4.09 -7.37
CA VAL A 149 4.22 -3.86 -7.28
C VAL A 149 3.47 -5.18 -7.13
N ASP A 150 2.31 -5.12 -6.48
CA ASP A 150 1.34 -6.21 -6.54
C ASP A 150 0.61 -6.25 -7.90
N GLY A 151 -0.28 -7.24 -8.08
CA GLY A 151 -1.05 -7.38 -9.31
C GLY A 151 -1.96 -6.20 -9.65
N SER A 152 -2.28 -5.33 -8.68
CA SER A 152 -3.06 -4.12 -8.89
C SER A 152 -2.22 -2.90 -9.26
N GLY A 153 -0.90 -3.04 -9.21
CA GLY A 153 0.07 -1.96 -9.38
C GLY A 153 0.35 -1.18 -8.09
N MET A 154 -0.12 -1.61 -6.92
CA MET A 154 0.20 -0.94 -5.65
C MET A 154 1.66 -1.25 -5.28
N PRO A 155 2.47 -0.26 -4.86
CA PRO A 155 3.85 -0.52 -4.49
C PRO A 155 3.94 -1.43 -3.27
N VAL A 156 4.90 -2.35 -3.31
CA VAL A 156 5.17 -3.31 -2.22
C VAL A 156 6.67 -3.35 -1.99
N VAL A 157 7.05 -3.23 -0.73
CA VAL A 157 8.42 -3.49 -0.28
C VAL A 157 8.34 -4.50 0.84
N VAL A 158 9.04 -5.61 0.66
CA VAL A 158 9.15 -6.70 1.63
C VAL A 158 10.61 -7.09 1.78
N HIS A 159 10.94 -7.63 2.94
CA HIS A 159 12.28 -7.97 3.35
C HIS A 159 12.33 -9.39 3.93
N THR A 160 13.54 -9.93 3.93
CA THR A 160 13.88 -11.17 4.61
C THR A 160 15.33 -11.10 5.07
N ALA A 161 15.73 -11.96 5.98
CA ALA A 161 17.10 -12.04 6.47
C ALA A 161 17.78 -13.32 5.97
N LEU A 162 18.98 -13.17 5.41
CA LEU A 162 19.90 -14.29 5.19
C LEU A 162 20.78 -14.41 6.43
N ILE A 163 20.60 -15.51 7.17
CA ILE A 163 21.20 -15.70 8.50
C ILE A 163 22.22 -16.85 8.57
N SER A 164 22.38 -17.61 7.48
CA SER A 164 23.20 -18.82 7.40
C SER A 164 24.21 -18.76 6.26
N THR A 165 25.28 -19.56 6.39
CA THR A 165 26.26 -19.83 5.32
C THR A 165 26.08 -21.22 4.71
N THR A 166 25.11 -22.01 5.19
CA THR A 166 24.83 -23.35 4.70
C THR A 166 24.26 -23.31 3.30
N VAL A 167 24.93 -23.97 2.36
CA VAL A 167 24.50 -24.07 0.96
C VAL A 167 23.48 -25.22 0.80
N PRO A 168 22.43 -25.07 -0.02
CA PRO A 168 22.09 -23.90 -0.85
C PRO A 168 21.62 -22.70 -0.01
N LEU A 169 22.08 -21.49 -0.38
CA LEU A 169 21.60 -20.26 0.25
C LEU A 169 20.24 -19.89 -0.35
N ILE A 170 19.20 -20.04 0.46
CA ILE A 170 17.82 -19.77 0.07
C ILE A 170 17.25 -18.68 0.96
N ALA A 171 16.54 -17.73 0.37
CA ALA A 171 15.82 -16.69 1.09
C ALA A 171 14.56 -16.26 0.34
N HIS A 172 13.38 -16.61 0.83
CA HIS A 172 12.13 -16.11 0.27
C HIS A 172 11.82 -14.73 0.83
N VAL A 173 11.35 -13.82 -0.03
CA VAL A 173 10.97 -12.45 0.36
C VAL A 173 9.45 -12.35 0.32
N THR A 174 8.81 -12.46 1.49
CA THR A 174 7.36 -12.48 1.64
C THR A 174 6.92 -11.65 2.84
N PRO A 175 5.63 -11.27 2.94
CA PRO A 175 5.10 -10.65 4.15
C PRO A 175 5.31 -11.47 5.44
N ILE A 176 5.39 -12.81 5.35
CA ILE A 176 5.68 -13.67 6.51
C ILE A 176 7.16 -13.57 6.92
N SER A 177 8.08 -13.57 5.95
CA SER A 177 9.51 -13.39 6.26
C SER A 177 9.81 -12.00 6.80
N GLU A 178 9.10 -10.97 6.32
CA GLU A 178 9.13 -9.60 6.85
C GLU A 178 8.72 -9.60 8.32
N ALA A 179 7.55 -10.18 8.64
CA ALA A 179 7.03 -10.24 10.00
C ALA A 179 7.98 -11.00 10.94
N LEU A 180 8.54 -12.13 10.50
CA LEU A 180 9.50 -12.91 11.28
C LEU A 180 10.78 -12.11 11.55
N THR A 181 11.32 -11.45 10.52
CA THR A 181 12.49 -10.58 10.64
C THR A 181 12.21 -9.43 11.61
N GLY A 182 11.04 -8.79 11.50
CA GLY A 182 10.61 -7.71 12.38
C GLY A 182 10.47 -8.14 13.85
N LEU A 183 9.91 -9.33 14.12
CA LEU A 183 9.81 -9.89 15.48
C LEU A 183 11.18 -10.08 16.13
N LEU A 184 12.15 -10.62 15.39
CA LEU A 184 13.50 -10.86 15.87
C LEU A 184 14.27 -9.55 16.09
N LEU A 185 14.08 -8.57 15.20
CA LEU A 185 14.68 -7.25 15.31
C LEU A 185 14.03 -6.39 16.39
N GLY A 186 12.76 -6.62 16.70
CA GLY A 186 11.93 -5.79 17.58
C GLY A 186 11.59 -4.40 17.02
N ALA A 187 11.75 -4.22 15.71
CA ALA A 187 11.50 -2.99 14.99
C ALA A 187 11.30 -3.30 13.50
N SER A 188 10.87 -2.30 12.72
CA SER A 188 10.78 -2.41 11.26
C SER A 188 12.13 -2.78 10.63
N PRO A 189 12.24 -3.88 9.84
CA PRO A 189 13.50 -4.29 9.21
C PRO A 189 14.18 -3.17 8.41
N ARG A 190 13.42 -2.42 7.63
CA ARG A 190 13.94 -1.25 6.88
C ARG A 190 14.60 -0.20 7.77
N ALA A 191 13.99 0.11 8.93
CA ALA A 191 14.50 1.14 9.83
C ALA A 191 15.82 0.71 10.48
N VAL A 192 15.91 -0.57 10.87
CA VAL A 192 17.13 -1.16 11.45
C VAL A 192 18.29 -1.11 10.46
N PHE A 193 18.08 -1.53 9.21
CA PHE A 193 19.15 -1.60 8.22
C PHE A 193 19.47 -0.26 7.54
N ALA A 194 18.61 0.76 7.68
CA ALA A 194 18.94 2.13 7.28
C ALA A 194 19.91 2.81 8.27
N GLN A 195 19.92 2.40 9.55
CA GLN A 195 20.78 2.96 10.59
C GLN A 195 21.34 1.86 11.53
N PRO A 196 22.08 0.88 11.01
CA PRO A 196 22.43 -0.32 11.78
C PRO A 196 23.45 -0.05 12.89
N ALA A 197 24.25 1.01 12.80
CA ALA A 197 25.10 1.44 13.91
C ALA A 197 24.29 1.77 15.18
N LEU A 198 23.07 2.30 15.01
CA LEU A 198 22.15 2.59 16.12
C LEU A 198 21.35 1.36 16.57
N ALA A 199 21.34 0.30 15.75
CA ALA A 199 20.60 -0.94 15.99
C ALA A 199 21.51 -2.17 16.09
N ALA A 200 22.79 -1.98 16.41
CA ALA A 200 23.78 -3.07 16.47
C ALA A 200 23.43 -4.12 17.54
N SER A 201 22.77 -3.70 18.63
CA SER A 201 22.20 -4.60 19.64
C SER A 201 21.05 -5.45 19.08
N ASN A 202 20.46 -5.08 17.93
CA ASN A 202 19.29 -5.74 17.38
C ASN A 202 19.57 -6.96 16.52
N LEU A 203 20.72 -6.97 15.87
CA LEU A 203 21.10 -7.97 14.87
C LEU A 203 21.42 -9.38 15.43
N PRO A 204 21.96 -9.55 16.66
CA PRO A 204 22.35 -10.89 17.14
C PRO A 204 21.19 -11.90 17.22
N LEU A 205 19.98 -11.46 17.60
CA LEU A 205 18.80 -12.32 17.72
C LEU A 205 18.39 -12.98 16.40
N LEU A 206 18.67 -12.36 15.25
CA LEU A 206 18.39 -12.97 13.94
C LEU A 206 19.19 -14.26 13.71
N ARG A 207 20.28 -14.48 14.44
CA ARG A 207 21.13 -15.67 14.35
C ARG A 207 20.91 -16.66 15.50
N ASP A 208 20.06 -16.33 16.47
CA ASP A 208 19.75 -17.22 17.58
C ASP A 208 18.68 -18.23 17.16
N ALA A 209 19.05 -19.51 17.14
CA ALA A 209 18.17 -20.59 16.69
C ALA A 209 16.93 -20.76 17.59
N THR A 210 17.07 -20.51 18.90
CA THR A 210 15.95 -20.60 19.86
C THR A 210 14.97 -19.47 19.65
N ALA A 211 15.48 -18.24 19.47
CA ALA A 211 14.67 -17.06 19.19
C ALA A 211 13.96 -17.20 17.83
N LEU A 212 14.66 -17.65 16.79
CA LEU A 212 14.10 -17.89 15.47
C LEU A 212 12.98 -18.93 15.51
N THR A 213 13.21 -20.06 16.20
CA THR A 213 12.19 -21.11 16.38
C THR A 213 10.97 -20.56 17.13
N SER A 214 11.19 -19.86 18.24
CA SER A 214 10.11 -19.29 19.07
C SER A 214 9.28 -18.24 18.31
N ALA A 215 9.94 -17.36 17.56
CA ALA A 215 9.26 -16.36 16.74
C ALA A 215 8.51 -17.00 15.56
N SER A 216 9.09 -18.03 14.94
CA SER A 216 8.43 -18.80 13.89
C SER A 216 7.19 -19.53 14.42
N ASP A 217 7.28 -20.15 15.59
CA ASP A 217 6.17 -20.87 16.22
C ASP A 217 5.04 -19.92 16.62
N LEU A 218 5.35 -18.72 17.12
CA LEU A 218 4.33 -17.70 17.35
C LEU A 218 3.61 -17.35 16.05
N LEU A 219 4.32 -17.04 14.97
CA LEU A 219 3.67 -16.70 13.69
C LEU A 219 2.84 -17.86 13.16
N LYS A 220 3.34 -19.10 13.21
CA LYS A 220 2.57 -20.30 12.84
C LYS A 220 1.30 -20.43 13.68
N SER A 221 1.36 -20.16 14.98
CA SER A 221 0.19 -20.20 15.87
C SER A 221 -0.85 -19.12 15.52
N VAL A 222 -0.40 -17.91 15.21
CA VAL A 222 -1.25 -16.79 14.78
C VAL A 222 -1.92 -17.07 13.43
N LEU A 223 -1.22 -17.79 12.54
CA LEU A 223 -1.68 -18.13 11.19
C LEU A 223 -2.37 -19.50 11.10
N ALA A 224 -2.55 -20.21 12.22
CA ALA A 224 -2.90 -21.63 12.26
C ALA A 224 -4.20 -21.96 11.49
N THR A 225 -5.22 -21.12 11.60
CA THR A 225 -6.50 -21.30 10.88
C THR A 225 -6.28 -21.28 9.36
N SER A 226 -5.56 -20.27 8.86
CA SER A 226 -5.30 -20.11 7.43
C SER A 226 -4.38 -21.20 6.90
N MET A 227 -3.35 -21.60 7.66
CA MET A 227 -2.47 -22.72 7.30
C MET A 227 -3.24 -24.05 7.21
N THR A 228 -4.14 -24.32 8.15
CA THR A 228 -4.98 -25.52 8.13
C THR A 228 -5.92 -25.52 6.94
N ASP A 229 -6.57 -24.39 6.67
CA ASP A 229 -7.55 -24.25 5.59
C ASP A 229 -6.93 -24.36 4.20
N THR A 230 -5.71 -23.87 4.04
CA THR A 230 -4.91 -23.94 2.80
C THR A 230 -4.11 -25.25 2.67
N LYS A 231 -4.29 -26.18 3.62
CA LYS A 231 -3.68 -27.52 3.63
C LYS A 231 -2.16 -27.51 3.75
N VAL A 232 -1.60 -26.62 4.56
CA VAL A 232 -0.20 -26.71 5.01
C VAL A 232 -0.10 -27.84 6.03
N THR A 233 0.46 -28.99 5.63
CA THR A 233 0.44 -30.23 6.44
C THR A 233 1.61 -30.37 7.42
N ASN A 234 2.77 -29.78 7.13
CA ASN A 234 4.00 -29.94 7.92
C ASN A 234 4.43 -28.62 8.61
N THR A 235 3.52 -27.97 9.33
CA THR A 235 3.79 -26.65 9.96
C THR A 235 4.95 -26.66 10.95
N LYS A 236 5.21 -27.80 11.63
CA LYS A 236 6.32 -27.92 12.59
C LYS A 236 7.70 -27.73 11.95
N THR A 237 7.93 -28.34 10.78
CA THR A 237 9.22 -28.29 10.07
C THR A 237 9.28 -27.20 9.01
N LEU A 238 8.19 -26.46 8.82
CA LEU A 238 8.11 -25.38 7.85
C LEU A 238 9.08 -24.25 8.22
N ASP A 239 10.04 -23.99 7.34
CA ASP A 239 10.93 -22.83 7.43
C ASP A 239 10.26 -21.63 6.75
N LEU A 240 9.99 -20.57 7.53
CA LEU A 240 9.32 -19.37 7.03
C LEU A 240 10.28 -18.42 6.27
N LEU A 241 11.58 -18.68 6.28
CA LEU A 241 12.61 -17.89 5.58
C LEU A 241 13.14 -18.61 4.34
N ALA A 242 13.40 -19.92 4.44
CA ALA A 242 14.26 -20.62 3.46
C ALA A 242 13.76 -22.01 3.02
N ASP A 243 12.44 -22.30 3.14
CA ASP A 243 11.88 -23.58 2.66
C ASP A 243 12.11 -23.76 1.14
N PRO A 244 12.96 -24.71 0.70
CA PRO A 244 13.29 -24.90 -0.72
C PRO A 244 12.09 -25.31 -1.58
N SER A 245 10.99 -25.75 -0.97
CA SER A 245 9.76 -26.13 -1.69
C SER A 245 8.82 -24.95 -1.96
N PHE A 246 9.10 -23.77 -1.43
CA PHE A 246 8.23 -22.61 -1.61
C PHE A 246 8.24 -22.10 -3.05
N VAL A 247 7.05 -21.97 -3.61
CA VAL A 247 6.78 -21.39 -4.92
C VAL A 247 5.54 -20.51 -4.84
N ALA A 248 5.51 -19.43 -5.63
CA ALA A 248 4.37 -18.51 -5.68
C ALA A 248 3.29 -19.03 -6.65
N ASN A 249 2.61 -20.11 -6.25
CA ASN A 249 1.63 -20.85 -7.05
C ASN A 249 0.19 -20.85 -6.49
N ARG A 250 -0.06 -20.05 -5.45
CA ARG A 250 -1.32 -19.96 -4.70
C ARG A 250 -1.84 -21.29 -4.15
N ALA A 251 -0.92 -22.19 -3.82
CA ALA A 251 -1.20 -23.37 -3.02
C ALA A 251 -0.53 -23.22 -1.65
N THR A 252 -1.00 -24.00 -0.67
CA THR A 252 -0.38 -24.13 0.66
C THR A 252 0.00 -22.78 1.28
N LEU A 253 1.28 -22.51 1.51
CA LEU A 253 1.75 -21.28 2.15
C LEU A 253 1.49 -20.03 1.30
N ASP A 254 1.58 -20.12 -0.03
CA ASP A 254 1.30 -18.97 -0.90
C ASP A 254 -0.19 -18.60 -0.89
N ALA A 255 -1.09 -19.57 -0.73
CA ALA A 255 -2.51 -19.30 -0.50
C ALA A 255 -2.78 -18.58 0.83
N VAL A 256 -1.94 -18.79 1.86
CA VAL A 256 -2.00 -18.02 3.12
C VAL A 256 -1.63 -16.55 2.85
N LEU A 257 -0.57 -16.31 2.06
CA LEU A 257 -0.14 -14.97 1.65
C LEU A 257 -1.20 -14.25 0.81
N ASP A 258 -1.96 -14.99 0.00
CA ASP A 258 -3.02 -14.39 -0.83
C ASP A 258 -4.31 -14.13 -0.03
N GLY A 259 -4.58 -14.89 1.03
CA GLY A 259 -5.74 -14.68 1.90
C GLY A 259 -5.57 -13.61 2.99
N LEU A 260 -4.32 -13.36 3.40
CA LEU A 260 -4.01 -12.45 4.50
C LEU A 260 -3.23 -11.23 4.04
N ARG A 261 -3.42 -10.12 4.76
CA ARG A 261 -2.58 -8.93 4.72
C ARG A 261 -1.73 -8.94 5.98
N ILE A 262 -0.42 -9.07 5.80
CA ILE A 262 0.57 -9.04 6.88
C ILE A 262 1.45 -7.82 6.61
N GLN A 263 1.56 -6.92 7.58
CA GLN A 263 2.26 -5.66 7.41
C GLN A 263 3.01 -5.29 8.69
N VAL A 264 4.23 -4.78 8.53
CA VAL A 264 4.94 -4.07 9.60
C VAL A 264 4.61 -2.59 9.48
N THR A 265 4.09 -1.99 10.55
CA THR A 265 3.61 -0.60 10.57
C THR A 265 3.78 0.02 11.94
N LYS A 266 3.41 1.30 12.09
CA LYS A 266 3.33 1.97 13.39
C LYS A 266 1.90 1.99 13.91
N ASP A 267 1.75 1.72 15.21
CA ASP A 267 0.49 1.94 15.90
C ASP A 267 0.22 3.44 16.16
N ALA A 268 -0.90 3.76 16.81
CA ALA A 268 -1.24 5.15 17.11
C ALA A 268 -0.27 5.81 18.11
N GLY A 269 0.45 5.02 18.92
CA GLY A 269 1.50 5.49 19.83
C GLY A 269 2.89 5.54 19.19
N GLY A 270 3.00 5.26 17.89
CA GLY A 270 4.27 5.26 17.17
C GLY A 270 5.14 4.01 17.37
N ARG A 271 4.61 2.95 18.01
CA ARG A 271 5.31 1.67 18.21
C ARG A 271 5.27 0.84 16.95
N ASP A 272 6.37 0.19 16.61
CA ASP A 272 6.42 -0.75 15.50
C ASP A 272 5.66 -2.04 15.86
N ILE A 273 4.71 -2.40 15.01
CA ILE A 273 3.84 -3.57 15.18
C ILE A 273 3.77 -4.39 13.89
N VAL A 274 3.53 -5.69 14.03
CA VAL A 274 3.03 -6.53 12.93
C VAL A 274 1.51 -6.58 13.01
N GLN A 275 0.84 -6.16 11.95
CA GLN A 275 -0.60 -6.30 11.78
C GLN A 275 -0.93 -7.42 10.81
N ILE A 276 -1.89 -8.27 11.20
CA ILE A 276 -2.38 -9.39 10.42
C ILE A 276 -3.89 -9.26 10.32
N SER A 277 -4.39 -9.31 9.09
CA SER A 277 -5.81 -9.18 8.75
C SER A 277 -6.18 -10.09 7.60
N ASN A 278 -7.38 -10.64 7.59
CA ASN A 278 -7.93 -11.28 6.42
C ASN A 278 -8.33 -10.24 5.35
N LYS A 279 -7.83 -10.40 4.11
CA LYS A 279 -8.06 -9.46 2.99
C LYS A 279 -9.53 -9.33 2.58
N PHE A 280 -10.36 -10.32 2.92
CA PHE A 280 -11.76 -10.38 2.52
C PHE A 280 -12.73 -9.89 3.60
N LEU A 281 -12.21 -9.41 4.74
CA LEU A 281 -13.01 -8.67 5.71
C LEU A 281 -13.14 -7.20 5.28
N THR A 282 -14.04 -6.47 5.94
CA THR A 282 -14.18 -5.03 5.73
C THR A 282 -12.82 -4.33 5.87
N PRO A 283 -12.42 -3.46 4.91
CA PRO A 283 -11.16 -2.75 4.99
C PRO A 283 -10.96 -2.05 6.34
N GLY A 284 -9.76 -2.14 6.90
CA GLY A 284 -9.44 -1.58 8.21
C GLY A 284 -9.65 -2.54 9.40
N THR A 285 -10.25 -3.71 9.19
CA THR A 285 -10.33 -4.75 10.22
C THR A 285 -8.93 -5.32 10.52
N VAL A 286 -8.40 -5.04 11.72
CA VAL A 286 -7.17 -5.66 12.22
C VAL A 286 -7.55 -6.82 13.13
N GLU A 287 -7.10 -8.03 12.79
CA GLU A 287 -7.41 -9.23 13.57
C GLU A 287 -6.36 -9.46 14.64
N VAL A 288 -5.09 -9.53 14.24
CA VAL A 288 -3.98 -9.75 15.15
C VAL A 288 -2.98 -8.62 15.04
N SER A 289 -2.54 -8.11 16.19
CA SER A 289 -1.50 -7.09 16.31
C SER A 289 -0.43 -7.58 17.27
N LEU A 290 0.83 -7.55 16.84
CA LEU A 290 2.00 -7.96 17.60
C LEU A 290 2.91 -6.76 17.83
N ASP A 291 3.22 -6.43 19.08
CA ASP A 291 4.19 -5.39 19.42
C ASP A 291 5.62 -5.92 19.27
N LEU A 292 6.39 -5.31 18.37
CA LEU A 292 7.72 -5.82 18.02
C LEU A 292 8.72 -5.68 19.18
N ALA A 293 8.69 -4.56 19.91
CA ALA A 293 9.60 -4.32 21.03
C ALA A 293 9.34 -5.29 22.20
N THR A 294 8.08 -5.58 22.50
CA THR A 294 7.67 -6.58 23.50
C THR A 294 8.08 -7.98 23.05
N ALA A 295 7.86 -8.33 21.78
CA ALA A 295 8.30 -9.63 21.24
C ALA A 295 9.80 -9.84 21.45
N ARG A 296 10.61 -8.84 21.07
CA ARG A 296 12.06 -8.87 21.27
C ARG A 296 12.44 -9.03 22.75
N THR A 297 11.79 -8.31 23.64
CA THR A 297 12.05 -8.39 25.08
C THR A 297 11.84 -9.82 25.60
N GLU A 298 10.74 -10.46 25.19
CA GLU A 298 10.46 -11.85 25.58
C GLU A 298 11.39 -12.86 24.88
N LEU A 299 11.81 -12.62 23.63
CA LEU A 299 12.80 -13.47 22.95
C LEU A 299 14.17 -13.47 23.65
N LEU A 300 14.59 -12.32 24.20
CA LEU A 300 15.84 -12.20 24.96
C LEU A 300 15.84 -13.02 26.27
N LEU A 301 14.65 -13.38 26.78
CA LEU A 301 14.50 -14.23 27.96
C LEU A 301 14.69 -15.73 27.65
N GLY A 302 14.91 -16.09 26.37
CA GLY A 302 15.11 -17.46 25.92
C GLY A 302 13.94 -18.35 26.30
N THR A 303 14.22 -19.51 26.91
CA THR A 303 13.21 -20.49 27.31
C THR A 303 12.23 -20.01 28.40
N THR A 304 12.51 -18.89 29.07
CA THR A 304 11.63 -18.31 30.10
C THR A 304 10.71 -17.21 29.56
N GLY A 305 10.93 -16.79 28.31
CA GLY A 305 10.10 -15.78 27.63
C GLY A 305 8.71 -16.30 27.28
N VAL A 306 7.73 -15.41 27.32
CA VAL A 306 6.32 -15.70 26.96
C VAL A 306 5.92 -14.80 25.79
N LEU A 307 6.24 -15.25 24.58
CA LEU A 307 6.12 -14.43 23.37
C LEU A 307 4.68 -14.00 23.05
N THR A 308 3.67 -14.72 23.54
CA THR A 308 2.26 -14.36 23.39
C THR A 308 1.88 -13.05 24.07
N LYS A 309 2.68 -12.54 25.02
CA LYS A 309 2.53 -11.19 25.60
C LYS A 309 2.70 -10.08 24.56
N ALA A 310 3.42 -10.34 23.47
CA ALA A 310 3.53 -9.39 22.38
C ALA A 310 2.20 -9.19 21.62
N ILE A 311 1.25 -10.11 21.75
CA ILE A 311 -0.06 -9.99 21.09
C ILE A 311 -0.91 -8.96 21.82
N THR A 312 -1.04 -7.77 21.23
CA THR A 312 -1.78 -6.62 21.77
C THR A 312 -3.26 -6.61 21.38
N SER A 313 -3.64 -7.35 20.35
CA SER A 313 -5.04 -7.54 19.94
C SER A 313 -5.79 -8.50 20.87
N LEU A 314 -7.13 -8.37 20.89
CA LEU A 314 -8.01 -9.32 21.58
C LEU A 314 -7.98 -10.69 20.91
N LEU A 315 -8.11 -10.73 19.59
CA LEU A 315 -8.01 -11.96 18.81
C LEU A 315 -6.52 -12.36 18.70
N LYS A 316 -6.25 -13.64 18.92
CA LYS A 316 -4.89 -14.21 18.96
C LYS A 316 -4.53 -15.01 17.70
N VAL A 317 -5.51 -15.32 16.85
CA VAL A 317 -5.36 -16.12 15.64
C VAL A 317 -6.16 -15.46 14.52
N ALA A 318 -5.55 -15.28 13.34
CA ALA A 318 -6.23 -14.73 12.18
C ALA A 318 -7.29 -15.70 11.66
N THR A 319 -8.46 -15.19 11.26
CA THR A 319 -9.55 -16.01 10.76
C THR A 319 -9.40 -16.32 9.27
N SER A 320 -10.14 -17.34 8.81
CA SER A 320 -10.26 -17.73 7.39
C SER A 320 -11.74 -17.89 7.00
N PRO A 321 -12.54 -16.80 7.06
CA PRO A 321 -13.99 -16.84 6.82
C PRO A 321 -14.37 -17.25 5.39
N HIS A 322 -13.39 -17.28 4.47
CA HIS A 322 -13.58 -17.53 3.04
C HIS A 322 -12.77 -18.74 2.54
N LYS A 323 -12.59 -19.74 3.41
CA LYS A 323 -11.87 -21.00 3.15
C LYS A 323 -12.13 -21.63 1.78
N ALA A 324 -13.41 -21.76 1.39
CA ALA A 324 -13.78 -22.46 0.15
C ALA A 324 -13.16 -21.82 -1.10
N SER A 325 -13.00 -20.50 -1.08
CA SER A 325 -12.41 -19.72 -2.17
C SER A 325 -10.88 -19.84 -2.15
N LEU A 326 -10.26 -19.85 -0.97
CA LEU A 326 -8.82 -20.07 -0.80
C LEU A 326 -8.36 -21.46 -1.26
N VAL A 327 -9.14 -22.51 -1.00
CA VAL A 327 -8.79 -23.89 -1.41
C VAL A 327 -8.71 -24.05 -2.93
N ASN A 328 -9.50 -23.29 -3.69
CA ASN A 328 -9.55 -23.36 -5.14
C ASN A 328 -8.71 -22.27 -5.83
N LEU A 329 -7.95 -21.49 -5.06
CA LEU A 329 -7.28 -20.30 -5.55
C LEU A 329 -6.22 -20.62 -6.62
N ALA A 330 -5.52 -21.74 -6.51
CA ALA A 330 -4.57 -22.21 -7.53
C ALA A 330 -5.18 -22.32 -8.94
N THR A 331 -6.50 -22.49 -9.07
CA THR A 331 -7.17 -22.59 -10.39
C THR A 331 -7.35 -21.25 -11.10
N ILE A 332 -7.11 -20.12 -10.42
CA ILE A 332 -7.23 -18.77 -11.00
C ILE A 332 -6.22 -18.53 -12.13
N ASP A 333 -5.05 -19.19 -12.11
CA ASP A 333 -4.05 -19.10 -13.19
C ASP A 333 -4.57 -19.68 -14.51
N GLY A 334 -5.60 -20.53 -14.46
CA GLY A 334 -6.33 -20.98 -15.63
C GLY A 334 -7.06 -19.84 -16.35
N LEU A 335 -7.45 -18.76 -15.66
CA LEU A 335 -8.05 -17.58 -16.28
C LEU A 335 -7.02 -16.82 -17.12
N SER A 336 -5.84 -16.49 -16.56
CA SER A 336 -4.76 -15.85 -17.32
C SER A 336 -4.34 -16.70 -18.51
N THR A 337 -4.26 -18.02 -18.35
CA THR A 337 -3.94 -18.95 -19.45
C THR A 337 -4.94 -18.83 -20.61
N ARG A 338 -6.25 -18.82 -20.32
CA ARG A 338 -7.29 -18.69 -21.36
C ARG A 338 -7.29 -17.31 -22.03
N ILE A 339 -7.09 -16.24 -21.25
CA ILE A 339 -7.01 -14.88 -21.81
C ILE A 339 -5.78 -14.76 -22.72
N ASN A 340 -4.60 -15.17 -22.24
CA ASN A 340 -3.35 -15.11 -23.00
C ASN A 340 -3.38 -16.00 -24.26
N ALA A 341 -4.12 -17.12 -24.24
CA ALA A 341 -4.34 -17.94 -25.43
C ALA A 341 -5.11 -17.16 -26.52
N GLN A 342 -6.16 -16.42 -26.16
CA GLN A 342 -6.89 -15.58 -27.10
C GLN A 342 -6.04 -14.41 -27.63
N ILE A 343 -5.26 -13.79 -26.74
CA ILE A 343 -4.30 -12.71 -27.11
C ILE A 343 -3.28 -13.23 -28.12
N THR A 344 -2.69 -14.39 -27.87
CA THR A 344 -1.70 -15.02 -28.77
C THR A 344 -2.31 -15.39 -30.12
N GLN A 345 -3.61 -15.71 -30.15
CA GLN A 345 -4.35 -16.00 -31.39
C GLN A 345 -4.76 -14.73 -32.15
N GLY A 346 -4.47 -13.52 -31.65
CA GLY A 346 -4.90 -12.27 -32.28
C GLY A 346 -6.42 -12.10 -32.28
N ALA A 347 -7.12 -12.62 -31.28
CA ALA A 347 -8.58 -12.69 -31.27
C ALA A 347 -9.24 -11.28 -31.29
N SER A 348 -10.30 -11.16 -32.09
CA SER A 348 -11.07 -9.91 -32.22
C SER A 348 -11.94 -9.62 -30.98
N SER A 349 -12.41 -8.39 -30.83
CA SER A 349 -13.37 -8.01 -29.76
C SER A 349 -14.62 -8.91 -29.73
N ALA A 350 -15.17 -9.29 -30.88
CA ALA A 350 -16.31 -10.21 -30.95
C ALA A 350 -15.98 -11.62 -30.40
N THR A 351 -14.78 -12.11 -30.71
CA THR A 351 -14.26 -13.38 -30.18
C THR A 351 -14.03 -13.31 -28.68
N MET A 352 -13.39 -12.24 -28.18
CA MET A 352 -13.17 -12.01 -26.75
C MET A 352 -14.50 -11.97 -25.98
N SER A 353 -15.50 -11.27 -26.54
CA SER A 353 -16.84 -11.11 -25.95
C SER A 353 -17.57 -12.44 -25.75
N SER A 354 -17.47 -13.34 -26.74
CA SER A 354 -18.13 -14.67 -26.70
C SER A 354 -17.32 -15.71 -25.93
N ALA A 355 -15.99 -15.68 -26.01
CA ALA A 355 -15.12 -16.69 -25.40
C ALA A 355 -14.84 -16.45 -23.90
N LEU A 356 -14.74 -15.19 -23.47
CA LEU A 356 -14.25 -14.84 -22.13
C LEU A 356 -15.27 -14.06 -21.28
N LEU A 357 -16.18 -13.32 -21.93
CA LEU A 357 -17.02 -12.32 -21.27
C LEU A 357 -18.52 -12.72 -21.25
N GLY A 358 -18.84 -14.01 -21.39
CA GLY A 358 -20.22 -14.50 -21.43
C GLY A 358 -21.08 -14.04 -20.24
N VAL A 359 -20.50 -14.06 -19.04
CA VAL A 359 -21.13 -13.66 -17.77
C VAL A 359 -20.71 -12.27 -17.28
N TYR A 360 -19.89 -11.56 -18.04
CA TYR A 360 -19.39 -10.25 -17.65
C TYR A 360 -20.50 -9.20 -17.80
N THR A 361 -20.68 -8.41 -16.75
CA THR A 361 -21.66 -7.33 -16.70
C THR A 361 -21.00 -5.99 -17.04
N GLN A 362 -20.42 -5.34 -16.03
CA GLN A 362 -19.63 -4.13 -16.14
C GLN A 362 -18.71 -3.99 -14.92
N GLN A 363 -17.59 -3.29 -15.08
CA GLN A 363 -16.65 -2.99 -13.99
C GLN A 363 -16.46 -1.47 -13.91
N ASP A 364 -17.05 -0.85 -12.89
CA ASP A 364 -16.91 0.59 -12.64
C ASP A 364 -17.15 1.48 -13.89
N GLY A 365 -18.22 1.17 -14.64
CA GLY A 365 -18.60 1.85 -15.88
C GLY A 365 -17.97 1.27 -17.16
N ARG A 366 -16.98 0.36 -17.05
CA ARG A 366 -16.45 -0.37 -18.20
C ARG A 366 -17.43 -1.46 -18.62
N SER A 367 -18.14 -1.22 -19.71
CA SER A 367 -19.08 -2.17 -20.31
C SER A 367 -18.39 -3.43 -20.83
N LYS A 368 -19.18 -4.48 -21.10
CA LYS A 368 -18.69 -5.71 -21.76
C LYS A 368 -17.97 -5.43 -23.08
N THR A 369 -18.52 -4.54 -23.90
CA THR A 369 -17.91 -4.14 -25.18
C THR A 369 -16.56 -3.48 -24.97
N ALA A 370 -16.48 -2.49 -24.08
CA ALA A 370 -15.23 -1.80 -23.77
C ALA A 370 -14.16 -2.77 -23.20
N MET A 371 -14.57 -3.77 -22.42
CA MET A 371 -13.66 -4.80 -21.93
C MET A 371 -13.18 -5.73 -23.05
N ALA A 372 -14.07 -6.10 -23.99
CA ALA A 372 -13.70 -6.89 -25.15
C ALA A 372 -12.71 -6.15 -26.06
N ASP A 373 -12.93 -4.85 -26.27
CA ASP A 373 -12.04 -3.98 -27.05
C ASP A 373 -10.67 -3.84 -26.38
N LEU A 374 -10.63 -3.68 -25.05
CA LEU A 374 -9.37 -3.64 -24.28
C LEU A 374 -8.57 -4.94 -24.42
N LEU A 375 -9.22 -6.11 -24.34
CA LEU A 375 -8.54 -7.39 -24.54
C LEU A 375 -8.07 -7.58 -25.99
N ALA A 376 -8.83 -7.09 -26.97
CA ALA A 376 -8.41 -7.10 -28.38
C ALA A 376 -7.23 -6.16 -28.63
N GLU A 377 -7.15 -5.02 -27.94
CA GLU A 377 -6.00 -4.13 -27.95
C GLU A 377 -4.75 -4.83 -27.39
N TYR A 378 -4.90 -5.60 -26.31
CA TYR A 378 -3.81 -6.43 -25.79
C TYR A 378 -3.35 -7.47 -26.83
N ALA A 379 -4.28 -8.10 -27.55
CA ALA A 379 -3.95 -9.01 -28.64
C ALA A 379 -3.17 -8.31 -29.77
N ALA A 380 -3.63 -7.14 -30.21
CA ALA A 380 -2.98 -6.35 -31.27
C ALA A 380 -1.56 -5.90 -30.92
N ASN A 381 -1.30 -5.65 -29.63
CA ASN A 381 0.00 -5.19 -29.12
C ASN A 381 0.86 -6.31 -28.51
N ASN A 382 0.42 -7.58 -28.59
CA ASN A 382 1.07 -8.73 -27.97
C ASN A 382 1.38 -8.52 -26.46
N LEU A 383 0.41 -7.98 -25.74
CA LEU A 383 0.47 -7.74 -24.31
C LEU A 383 -0.18 -8.90 -23.57
N GLN A 384 0.53 -9.55 -22.66
CA GLN A 384 0.04 -10.70 -21.90
C GLN A 384 -0.32 -10.30 -20.47
N LEU A 385 -1.26 -11.02 -19.87
CA LEU A 385 -1.55 -10.89 -18.44
C LEU A 385 -0.60 -11.76 -17.61
N GLY A 386 -0.05 -11.16 -16.56
CA GLY A 386 0.59 -11.89 -15.48
C GLY A 386 -0.41 -12.69 -14.64
N ARG A 387 0.07 -13.19 -13.49
CA ARG A 387 -0.80 -13.90 -12.55
C ARG A 387 -1.69 -12.91 -11.76
N TRP A 388 -2.91 -13.35 -11.40
CA TRP A 388 -3.91 -12.54 -10.68
C TRP A 388 -3.70 -12.45 -9.16
N SER A 389 -3.41 -11.28 -8.61
CA SER A 389 -3.43 -11.08 -7.15
C SER A 389 -4.85 -10.86 -6.65
N LEU A 390 -5.28 -11.55 -5.58
CA LEU A 390 -6.52 -11.18 -4.89
C LEU A 390 -6.29 -9.97 -3.99
N LEU A 391 -7.22 -9.02 -4.05
CA LEU A 391 -7.12 -7.72 -3.37
C LEU A 391 -8.14 -7.58 -2.23
N GLY A 392 -9.23 -8.33 -2.30
CA GLY A 392 -10.28 -8.37 -1.28
C GLY A 392 -11.63 -8.85 -1.81
N CYS A 393 -12.66 -8.74 -0.98
CA CYS A 393 -14.03 -9.05 -1.40
C CYS A 393 -14.63 -7.84 -2.14
N ALA A 394 -15.28 -8.09 -3.28
CA ALA A 394 -15.93 -7.08 -4.11
C ALA A 394 -17.45 -7.03 -3.93
N GLU A 395 -18.00 -7.85 -3.03
CA GLU A 395 -19.41 -7.83 -2.67
C GLU A 395 -19.74 -6.59 -1.83
N ASP A 396 -20.97 -6.10 -2.00
CA ASP A 396 -21.48 -4.96 -1.26
C ASP A 396 -22.92 -5.25 -0.80
N PRO A 397 -23.19 -5.32 0.52
CA PRO A 397 -22.21 -5.24 1.62
C PRO A 397 -21.24 -6.44 1.64
N ILE A 398 -20.06 -6.25 2.23
CA ILE A 398 -19.07 -7.33 2.39
C ILE A 398 -19.64 -8.37 3.37
N PRO A 399 -19.76 -9.66 2.99
CA PRO A 399 -20.30 -10.67 3.89
C PRO A 399 -19.30 -11.07 4.97
N SER A 400 -19.82 -11.51 6.11
CA SER A 400 -19.00 -12.04 7.20
C SER A 400 -18.37 -13.40 6.87
N LYS A 401 -18.91 -14.16 5.89
CA LYS A 401 -18.40 -15.45 5.38
C LYS A 401 -18.84 -15.68 3.93
N GLY A 402 -18.02 -16.35 3.13
CA GLY A 402 -18.42 -16.88 1.82
C GLY A 402 -18.52 -15.88 0.66
N CYS A 403 -17.50 -15.03 0.48
CA CYS A 403 -17.39 -14.11 -0.64
C CYS A 403 -17.41 -14.86 -1.98
N THR A 404 -18.26 -14.42 -2.92
CA THR A 404 -18.35 -15.02 -4.27
C THR A 404 -17.76 -14.14 -5.37
N LYS A 405 -17.61 -12.84 -5.10
CA LYS A 405 -16.99 -11.87 -6.01
C LYS A 405 -15.73 -11.28 -5.41
N PHE A 406 -14.61 -11.42 -6.11
CA PHE A 406 -13.29 -11.04 -5.63
C PHE A 406 -12.74 -9.88 -6.43
N GLN A 407 -12.26 -8.85 -5.75
CA GLN A 407 -11.45 -7.83 -6.40
C GLN A 407 -10.08 -8.45 -6.68
N ALA A 408 -9.63 -8.40 -7.93
CA ALA A 408 -8.34 -8.94 -8.33
C ALA A 408 -7.63 -8.02 -9.33
N GLY A 409 -6.30 -8.11 -9.38
CA GLY A 409 -5.47 -7.37 -10.32
C GLY A 409 -4.44 -8.26 -10.98
N ALA A 410 -4.18 -8.05 -12.26
CA ALA A 410 -3.05 -8.64 -12.97
C ALA A 410 -2.23 -7.56 -13.68
N LEU A 411 -0.90 -7.70 -13.67
CA LEU A 411 -0.03 -6.85 -14.48
C LEU A 411 -0.20 -7.18 -15.96
N VAL A 412 -0.15 -6.16 -16.81
CA VAL A 412 -0.10 -6.29 -18.27
C VAL A 412 1.36 -6.20 -18.69
N ILE A 413 1.86 -7.23 -19.35
CA ILE A 413 3.29 -7.47 -19.60
C ILE A 413 3.53 -7.47 -21.12
N ASN A 414 4.51 -6.70 -21.58
CA ASN A 414 4.89 -6.70 -22.99
C ASN A 414 5.83 -7.88 -23.34
N SER A 415 6.14 -8.05 -24.62
CA SER A 415 7.06 -9.10 -25.10
C SER A 415 8.47 -9.00 -24.55
N ALA A 416 8.89 -7.83 -24.06
CA ALA A 416 10.17 -7.62 -23.37
C ALA A 416 10.11 -8.00 -21.87
N GLY A 417 8.97 -8.52 -21.38
CA GLY A 417 8.77 -8.88 -19.99
C GLY A 417 8.54 -7.70 -19.04
N GLN A 418 8.29 -6.49 -19.56
CA GLN A 418 8.07 -5.30 -18.75
C GLN A 418 6.57 -5.14 -18.45
N ALA A 419 6.25 -4.82 -17.19
CA ALA A 419 4.90 -4.42 -16.83
C ALA A 419 4.60 -3.01 -17.38
N VAL A 420 3.65 -2.92 -18.32
CA VAL A 420 3.25 -1.69 -19.02
C VAL A 420 1.87 -1.20 -18.59
N GLY A 421 1.13 -2.00 -17.83
CA GLY A 421 -0.20 -1.65 -17.35
C GLY A 421 -0.70 -2.59 -16.26
N VAL A 422 -1.94 -2.38 -15.85
CA VAL A 422 -2.65 -3.21 -14.87
C VAL A 422 -4.08 -3.44 -15.33
N LEU A 423 -4.57 -4.66 -15.18
CA LEU A 423 -5.98 -5.01 -15.34
C LEU A 423 -6.56 -5.33 -13.97
N ASN A 424 -7.35 -4.40 -13.42
CA ASN A 424 -8.11 -4.59 -12.20
C ASN A 424 -9.56 -4.94 -12.55
N GLU A 425 -10.03 -6.06 -12.00
CA GLU A 425 -11.33 -6.64 -12.33
C GLU A 425 -11.97 -7.33 -11.14
N THR A 426 -13.28 -7.58 -11.27
CA THR A 426 -14.01 -8.46 -10.35
C THR A 426 -14.12 -9.85 -10.94
N LEU A 427 -13.59 -10.83 -10.22
CA LEU A 427 -13.63 -12.23 -10.56
C LEU A 427 -14.67 -12.97 -9.74
N GLY A 428 -15.19 -14.07 -10.27
CA GLY A 428 -15.94 -15.04 -9.48
C GLY A 428 -15.56 -16.45 -9.86
N ASN A 429 -15.97 -17.40 -9.03
CA ASN A 429 -15.81 -18.83 -9.27
C ASN A 429 -17.09 -19.44 -9.82
N ASP A 430 -17.00 -20.03 -11.00
CA ASP A 430 -17.96 -21.04 -11.42
C ASP A 430 -17.72 -22.30 -10.57
N THR A 431 -18.73 -22.66 -9.79
CA THR A 431 -18.71 -23.84 -8.91
C THR A 431 -18.95 -25.14 -9.67
N SER A 432 -19.22 -25.08 -10.98
CA SER A 432 -19.20 -26.24 -11.87
C SER A 432 -17.84 -26.94 -11.79
N LYS A 433 -17.82 -28.28 -11.91
CA LYS A 433 -16.58 -29.06 -11.81
C LYS A 433 -16.01 -29.33 -13.21
N PRO A 434 -14.73 -29.01 -13.50
CA PRO A 434 -13.74 -28.39 -12.62
C PRO A 434 -14.02 -26.90 -12.38
N VAL A 435 -13.73 -26.41 -11.16
CA VAL A 435 -13.94 -25.00 -10.76
C VAL A 435 -13.18 -24.08 -11.72
N ARG A 436 -13.85 -23.03 -12.20
CA ARG A 436 -13.28 -22.07 -13.14
C ARG A 436 -13.46 -20.65 -12.64
N TRP A 437 -12.42 -19.84 -12.71
CA TRP A 437 -12.51 -18.40 -12.46
C TRP A 437 -12.96 -17.67 -13.72
N THR A 438 -13.82 -16.66 -13.59
CA THR A 438 -14.35 -15.87 -14.72
C THR A 438 -14.32 -14.38 -14.42
N LEU A 439 -14.19 -13.55 -15.46
CA LEU A 439 -14.42 -12.10 -15.38
C LEU A 439 -15.93 -11.85 -15.23
N LEU A 440 -16.34 -11.24 -14.11
CA LEU A 440 -17.76 -10.94 -13.83
C LEU A 440 -18.08 -9.44 -13.96
N GLY A 441 -17.12 -8.59 -13.56
CA GLY A 441 -17.40 -7.20 -13.26
C GLY A 441 -18.17 -7.05 -11.93
N ASN A 442 -18.12 -5.84 -11.36
CA ASN A 442 -18.83 -5.52 -10.12
C ASN A 442 -20.26 -4.99 -10.33
N GLY A 443 -20.70 -4.84 -11.58
CA GLY A 443 -22.02 -4.33 -11.92
C GLY A 443 -22.20 -2.83 -11.69
N ARG A 444 -21.15 -2.08 -11.34
CA ARG A 444 -21.22 -0.64 -11.08
C ARG A 444 -21.09 0.15 -12.39
N SER A 445 -21.88 1.20 -12.53
CA SER A 445 -21.88 2.05 -13.74
C SER A 445 -20.81 3.18 -13.68
N GLY A 446 -19.96 3.19 -12.66
CA GLY A 446 -18.90 4.18 -12.48
C GLY A 446 -18.02 3.84 -11.27
N ASP A 447 -16.85 4.47 -11.23
CA ASP A 447 -15.85 4.35 -10.16
C ASP A 447 -15.99 5.51 -9.18
N ALA A 448 -16.05 5.22 -7.89
CA ALA A 448 -15.76 6.21 -6.86
C ALA A 448 -15.01 5.61 -5.68
N ARG A 449 -14.04 6.37 -5.15
CA ARG A 449 -13.22 5.97 -4.02
C ARG A 449 -12.80 7.17 -3.17
N ILE A 450 -12.47 6.87 -1.92
CA ILE A 450 -11.85 7.81 -0.97
C ILE A 450 -10.43 7.37 -0.70
N GLN A 451 -9.51 8.32 -0.72
CA GLN A 451 -8.13 8.06 -0.40
C GLN A 451 -7.55 9.20 0.42
N HIS A 452 -6.58 8.86 1.28
CA HIS A 452 -5.78 9.89 1.92
C HIS A 452 -4.94 10.61 0.88
N VAL A 453 -4.81 11.92 1.05
CA VAL A 453 -3.95 12.74 0.23
C VAL A 453 -3.13 13.70 1.09
N ALA A 454 -1.88 13.92 0.70
CA ALA A 454 -1.06 15.02 1.16
C ALA A 454 -0.52 15.81 -0.03
N GLN A 455 -0.22 17.09 0.17
CA GLN A 455 0.36 17.96 -0.84
C GLN A 455 1.51 18.80 -0.26
N LEU A 456 2.50 19.07 -1.10
CA LEU A 456 3.62 19.95 -0.80
C LEU A 456 3.92 20.82 -2.03
N ARG A 457 4.07 22.13 -1.79
CA ARG A 457 4.53 23.06 -2.83
C ARG A 457 6.05 23.04 -2.90
N LEU A 458 6.59 22.91 -4.11
CA LEU A 458 8.02 22.93 -4.41
C LEU A 458 8.35 24.05 -5.40
N ASN A 459 9.58 24.53 -5.34
CA ASN A 459 10.21 25.30 -6.40
C ASN A 459 10.41 24.42 -7.65
N LEU A 460 10.71 25.03 -8.80
CA LEU A 460 10.93 24.30 -10.05
C LEU A 460 12.17 23.38 -10.02
N ASP A 461 13.08 23.57 -9.06
CA ASP A 461 14.24 22.70 -8.81
C ASP A 461 13.94 21.56 -7.80
N GLY A 462 12.69 21.44 -7.32
CA GLY A 462 12.28 20.43 -6.34
C GLY A 462 12.60 20.79 -4.88
N THR A 463 13.13 21.98 -4.61
CA THR A 463 13.36 22.45 -3.23
C THR A 463 12.09 23.03 -2.61
N VAL A 464 12.00 23.06 -1.27
CA VAL A 464 10.87 23.69 -0.57
C VAL A 464 11.06 25.21 -0.57
N PRO A 465 10.05 26.02 -0.94
CA PRO A 465 10.15 27.48 -0.90
C PRO A 465 10.45 28.00 0.52
N ALA A 466 11.39 28.94 0.64
CA ALA A 466 11.69 29.58 1.92
C ALA A 466 10.45 30.33 2.45
N GLY A 467 10.04 30.04 3.68
CA GLY A 467 8.82 30.62 4.28
C GLY A 467 7.50 30.14 3.65
N GLY A 468 7.54 29.09 2.81
CA GLY A 468 6.34 28.48 2.24
C GLY A 468 5.50 27.75 3.30
N PRO A 469 4.20 27.51 3.04
CA PRO A 469 3.37 26.73 3.94
C PRO A 469 3.91 25.30 4.07
N PRO A 470 3.77 24.67 5.26
CA PRO A 470 4.15 23.27 5.43
C PRO A 470 3.29 22.36 4.56
N ALA A 471 3.71 21.09 4.40
CA ALA A 471 2.89 20.08 3.77
C ALA A 471 1.53 19.97 4.48
N THR A 472 0.46 19.83 3.71
CA THR A 472 -0.91 19.67 4.23
C THR A 472 -1.47 18.32 3.82
N ASN A 473 -2.39 17.75 4.61
CA ASN A 473 -3.07 16.50 4.31
C ASN A 473 -4.59 16.63 4.39
N GLY A 474 -5.29 15.62 3.88
CA GLY A 474 -6.74 15.57 3.82
C GLY A 474 -7.24 14.29 3.17
N LEU A 475 -8.50 14.31 2.75
CA LEU A 475 -9.13 13.21 2.03
C LEU A 475 -9.50 13.65 0.63
N GLN A 476 -9.23 12.81 -0.36
CA GLN A 476 -9.61 13.05 -1.75
C GLN A 476 -10.80 12.17 -2.12
N LEU A 477 -11.83 12.80 -2.67
CA LEU A 477 -12.95 12.15 -3.34
C LEU A 477 -12.63 11.99 -4.81
N VAL A 478 -12.47 10.76 -5.29
CA VAL A 478 -12.27 10.50 -6.72
C VAL A 478 -13.53 9.80 -7.23
N ALA A 479 -14.23 10.44 -8.16
CA ALA A 479 -15.34 9.84 -8.89
C ALA A 479 -15.12 10.07 -10.38
N ARG A 480 -14.88 9.00 -11.14
CA ARG A 480 -14.44 9.11 -12.55
C ARG A 480 -15.61 9.45 -13.45
N ALA A 481 -15.55 10.62 -14.08
CA ALA A 481 -16.60 11.17 -14.92
C ALA A 481 -16.37 10.99 -16.42
N GLN A 482 -15.17 10.58 -16.85
CA GLN A 482 -14.86 10.29 -18.23
C GLN A 482 -14.24 8.90 -18.42
N ASP A 483 -14.49 8.29 -19.56
CA ASP A 483 -13.77 7.10 -20.01
C ASP A 483 -12.40 7.44 -20.62
N ALA A 484 -11.71 6.43 -21.15
CA ALA A 484 -10.38 6.61 -21.76
C ALA A 484 -10.41 7.47 -23.04
N THR A 485 -11.59 7.69 -23.64
CA THR A 485 -11.79 8.53 -24.84
C THR A 485 -12.21 9.97 -24.50
N ALA A 486 -12.18 10.33 -23.21
CA ALA A 486 -12.70 11.59 -22.67
C ALA A 486 -14.22 11.79 -22.84
N THR A 487 -14.97 10.70 -23.08
CA THR A 487 -16.43 10.76 -23.19
C THR A 487 -17.06 10.81 -21.78
N PRO A 488 -18.03 11.72 -21.51
CA PRO A 488 -18.65 11.82 -20.19
C PRO A 488 -19.48 10.58 -19.81
N THR A 489 -19.11 9.91 -18.72
CA THR A 489 -19.80 8.71 -18.19
C THR A 489 -20.67 9.01 -16.97
N LEU A 490 -20.34 10.05 -16.18
CA LEU A 490 -21.12 10.50 -15.02
C LEU A 490 -21.49 11.98 -15.14
N SER A 491 -22.72 12.33 -14.75
CA SER A 491 -23.16 13.73 -14.66
C SER A 491 -22.99 14.31 -13.25
N GLY A 492 -22.91 13.47 -12.22
CA GLY A 492 -22.71 13.91 -10.84
C GLY A 492 -22.61 12.76 -9.85
N ALA A 493 -22.30 13.12 -8.60
CA ALA A 493 -22.23 12.21 -7.47
C ALA A 493 -22.61 12.90 -6.17
N THR A 494 -23.11 12.12 -5.22
CA THR A 494 -23.22 12.51 -3.81
C THR A 494 -22.52 11.45 -2.98
N VAL A 495 -21.55 11.85 -2.16
CA VAL A 495 -20.85 10.95 -1.24
C VAL A 495 -21.18 11.33 0.19
N GLN A 496 -21.85 10.44 0.90
CA GLN A 496 -22.10 10.60 2.32
C GLN A 496 -20.87 10.18 3.11
N VAL A 497 -20.36 11.10 3.93
CA VAL A 497 -19.25 10.83 4.86
C VAL A 497 -19.76 10.12 6.12
N PRO A 498 -18.91 9.38 6.87
CA PRO A 498 -19.31 8.71 8.11
C PRO A 498 -20.06 9.58 9.11
N SER A 499 -19.69 10.86 9.24
CA SER A 499 -20.35 11.82 10.11
C SER A 499 -21.76 12.26 9.64
N GLY A 500 -22.21 11.79 8.47
CA GLY A 500 -23.56 11.95 7.97
C GLY A 500 -23.76 13.05 6.92
N TYR A 501 -22.75 13.89 6.69
CA TYR A 501 -22.81 14.96 5.69
C TYR A 501 -22.70 14.42 4.26
N GLY A 502 -23.48 14.98 3.32
CA GLY A 502 -23.39 14.66 1.90
C GLY A 502 -22.49 15.65 1.16
N VAL A 503 -21.44 15.15 0.51
CA VAL A 503 -20.59 15.96 -0.39
C VAL A 503 -21.06 15.77 -1.81
N ARG A 504 -21.42 16.87 -2.46
CA ARG A 504 -21.86 16.87 -3.85
C ARG A 504 -20.67 17.07 -4.80
N MET A 505 -20.68 16.31 -5.90
CA MET A 505 -19.74 16.45 -7.00
C MET A 505 -20.48 16.57 -8.33
N VAL A 506 -19.97 17.38 -9.25
CA VAL A 506 -20.57 17.65 -10.57
C VAL A 506 -19.54 17.50 -11.68
N TYR A 507 -20.00 17.18 -12.89
CA TYR A 507 -19.13 17.14 -14.04
C TYR A 507 -18.59 18.53 -14.38
N CYS A 508 -17.27 18.62 -14.56
CA CYS A 508 -16.53 19.88 -14.75
C CYS A 508 -15.56 19.81 -15.95
N ASN A 509 -15.88 18.98 -16.96
CA ASN A 509 -15.09 18.79 -18.19
C ASN A 509 -13.66 18.26 -18.00
N VAL A 510 -13.41 17.56 -16.90
CA VAL A 510 -12.17 16.81 -16.65
C VAL A 510 -12.50 15.37 -16.25
N ARG A 511 -11.46 14.54 -16.11
CA ARG A 511 -11.58 13.10 -15.90
C ARG A 511 -12.38 12.72 -14.66
N ASP A 512 -12.24 13.47 -13.58
CA ASP A 512 -12.92 13.23 -12.30
C ASP A 512 -13.97 14.33 -12.07
N LEU A 513 -15.05 14.01 -11.34
CA LEU A 513 -16.03 15.02 -10.92
C LEU A 513 -15.38 16.06 -9.99
N CYS A 514 -15.87 17.30 -10.04
CA CYS A 514 -15.43 18.36 -9.14
C CYS A 514 -16.40 18.49 -7.96
N VAL A 515 -15.87 18.69 -6.76
CA VAL A 515 -16.62 19.08 -5.56
C VAL A 515 -17.36 20.40 -5.83
N SER A 516 -18.65 20.45 -5.50
CA SER A 516 -19.47 21.64 -5.69
C SER A 516 -20.15 22.06 -4.39
N PRO A 517 -19.98 23.32 -3.93
CA PRO A 517 -20.65 23.84 -2.75
C PRO A 517 -22.14 24.18 -3.00
N GLY A 518 -22.63 24.06 -4.23
CA GLY A 518 -24.01 24.47 -4.60
C GLY A 518 -24.56 23.72 -5.82
N PRO A 519 -25.73 24.14 -6.35
CA PRO A 519 -26.39 23.49 -7.48
C PRO A 519 -25.74 23.79 -8.85
N SER A 520 -24.89 24.83 -8.94
CA SER A 520 -24.30 25.33 -10.19
C SER A 520 -23.22 24.44 -10.80
N THR A 521 -22.95 24.65 -12.09
CA THR A 521 -21.79 24.12 -12.83
C THR A 521 -20.48 24.64 -12.23
N VAL A 522 -19.48 23.76 -12.08
CA VAL A 522 -18.14 24.10 -11.61
C VAL A 522 -17.17 24.00 -12.79
N ALA A 523 -16.27 24.97 -12.92
CA ALA A 523 -15.14 24.87 -13.86
C ALA A 523 -13.94 24.26 -13.12
N ALA A 524 -13.30 23.26 -13.71
CA ALA A 524 -12.11 22.65 -13.12
C ALA A 524 -10.94 23.64 -13.09
N THR A 525 -10.25 23.70 -11.95
CA THR A 525 -8.97 24.42 -11.81
C THR A 525 -7.79 23.54 -12.20
N GLY A 526 -7.99 22.22 -12.19
CA GLY A 526 -6.95 21.21 -12.34
C GLY A 526 -6.18 20.94 -11.04
N GLU A 527 -6.36 21.77 -10.02
CA GLU A 527 -5.69 21.63 -8.72
C GLU A 527 -6.39 20.56 -7.86
N LEU A 528 -5.71 20.14 -6.80
CA LEU A 528 -6.26 19.13 -5.88
C LEU A 528 -7.57 19.59 -5.22
N SER A 529 -7.77 20.90 -5.05
CA SER A 529 -8.99 21.51 -4.47
C SER A 529 -10.28 21.12 -5.20
N ASP A 530 -10.21 20.79 -6.50
CA ASP A 530 -11.36 20.30 -7.26
C ASP A 530 -11.93 18.99 -6.68
N THR A 531 -11.13 18.21 -5.94
CA THR A 531 -11.50 16.87 -5.42
C THR A 531 -11.23 16.69 -3.91
N LEU A 532 -10.76 17.74 -3.23
CA LEU A 532 -10.28 17.68 -1.85
C LEU A 532 -11.40 17.93 -0.83
N LEU A 533 -11.45 17.09 0.19
CA LEU A 533 -12.13 17.35 1.46
C LEU A 533 -11.12 17.89 2.46
N GLN A 534 -11.18 19.19 2.75
CA GLN A 534 -10.28 19.83 3.71
C GLN A 534 -10.72 19.58 5.17
N GLN A 535 -9.74 19.47 6.07
CA GLN A 535 -9.97 19.34 7.51
C GLN A 535 -10.38 20.64 8.19
N THR A 536 -10.17 21.80 7.58
CA THR A 536 -10.43 23.08 8.25
C THR A 536 -10.96 24.17 7.31
N PRO A 537 -12.13 24.76 7.59
CA PRO A 537 -13.17 24.33 8.53
C PRO A 537 -14.34 23.66 7.80
N GLY A 538 -14.56 22.35 7.99
CA GLY A 538 -15.94 21.88 8.06
C GLY A 538 -16.33 20.46 7.67
N TRP A 539 -15.58 19.67 6.91
CA TRP A 539 -16.18 18.45 6.30
C TRP A 539 -15.57 17.11 6.73
N VAL A 540 -14.42 17.10 7.42
CA VAL A 540 -13.73 15.86 7.81
C VAL A 540 -13.51 15.86 9.32
N GLY A 541 -14.33 15.09 10.04
CA GLY A 541 -14.13 14.78 11.45
C GLY A 541 -13.14 13.63 11.67
N SER A 542 -12.82 13.36 12.93
CA SER A 542 -11.94 12.23 13.32
C SER A 542 -12.51 10.86 12.90
N GLN A 543 -13.84 10.74 12.83
CA GLN A 543 -14.53 9.54 12.33
C GLN A 543 -14.40 9.38 10.82
N ASP A 544 -14.38 10.48 10.07
CA ASP A 544 -14.26 10.48 8.61
C ASP A 544 -12.84 10.06 8.20
N ALA A 545 -11.83 10.47 8.98
CA ALA A 545 -10.43 10.12 8.76
C ALA A 545 -10.01 8.74 9.30
N ALA A 546 -10.93 7.98 9.90
CA ALA A 546 -10.60 6.69 10.52
C ALA A 546 -10.30 5.62 9.46
N LEU A 547 -9.33 4.75 9.75
CA LEU A 547 -9.08 3.57 8.91
C LEU A 547 -10.34 2.70 8.87
N GLY A 548 -10.80 2.34 7.67
CA GLY A 548 -12.03 1.58 7.47
C GLY A 548 -13.31 2.41 7.56
N ALA A 549 -13.21 3.74 7.66
CA ALA A 549 -14.35 4.64 7.59
C ALA A 549 -15.22 4.33 6.35
N LEU A 550 -16.52 4.16 6.57
CA LEU A 550 -17.51 3.81 5.55
C LEU A 550 -18.10 5.08 4.93
N TYR A 551 -18.02 5.16 3.62
CA TYR A 551 -18.65 6.19 2.80
C TYR A 551 -19.69 5.56 1.90
N VAL A 552 -20.81 6.25 1.71
CA VAL A 552 -21.88 5.81 0.81
C VAL A 552 -21.86 6.70 -0.42
N ALA A 553 -21.45 6.14 -1.56
CA ALA A 553 -21.36 6.86 -2.82
C ALA A 553 -22.62 6.61 -3.65
N THR A 554 -23.30 7.68 -4.05
CA THR A 554 -24.40 7.66 -5.02
C THR A 554 -23.94 8.34 -6.28
N LEU A 555 -23.77 7.60 -7.37
CA LEU A 555 -23.29 8.11 -8.65
C LEU A 555 -24.45 8.18 -9.65
N THR A 556 -24.48 9.25 -10.45
CA THR A 556 -25.48 9.46 -11.50
C THR A 556 -24.81 9.34 -12.86
N PRO A 557 -25.00 8.22 -13.58
CA PRO A 557 -24.50 8.07 -14.94
C PRO A 557 -25.14 9.07 -15.91
N THR A 558 -24.39 9.49 -16.92
CA THR A 558 -24.92 10.34 -17.99
C THR A 558 -26.07 9.63 -18.71
N GLY A 559 -27.28 10.17 -18.62
CA GLY A 559 -28.47 9.56 -19.23
C GLY A 559 -28.99 8.28 -18.55
N GLY A 560 -28.51 7.96 -17.34
CA GLY A 560 -28.90 6.77 -16.58
C GLY A 560 -29.52 7.08 -15.22
N THR A 561 -29.91 6.04 -14.50
CA THR A 561 -30.41 6.12 -13.13
C THR A 561 -29.27 6.11 -12.13
N ALA A 562 -29.40 6.90 -11.05
CA ALA A 562 -28.43 6.89 -9.96
C ALA A 562 -28.32 5.50 -9.33
N PHE A 563 -27.11 5.14 -8.90
CA PHE A 563 -26.84 3.90 -8.18
C PHE A 563 -25.97 4.17 -6.95
N THR A 564 -26.14 3.36 -5.91
CA THR A 564 -25.50 3.56 -4.62
C THR A 564 -24.66 2.34 -4.24
N PHE A 565 -23.48 2.58 -3.67
CA PHE A 565 -22.60 1.54 -3.14
C PHE A 565 -21.70 2.08 -2.02
N ASN A 566 -21.13 1.16 -1.26
CA ASN A 566 -20.20 1.45 -0.18
C ASN A 566 -18.75 1.53 -0.68
N THR A 567 -18.02 2.54 -0.20
CA THR A 567 -16.57 2.66 -0.35
C THR A 567 -15.93 2.95 1.00
N TYR A 568 -14.68 2.50 1.19
CA TYR A 568 -14.00 2.55 2.48
C TYR A 568 -12.67 3.28 2.38
N LEU A 569 -12.34 4.06 3.42
CA LEU A 569 -11.00 4.63 3.55
C LEU A 569 -10.00 3.52 3.92
N ARG A 570 -9.08 3.21 2.99
CA ARG A 570 -8.16 2.07 3.12
C ARG A 570 -6.89 2.36 3.92
N SER A 571 -6.65 3.62 4.28
CA SER A 571 -5.44 4.08 4.95
C SER A 571 -5.74 5.16 5.98
N LYS A 572 -5.02 5.16 7.11
CA LYS A 572 -5.01 6.32 8.01
C LYS A 572 -4.38 7.53 7.32
N LEU A 573 -4.73 8.73 7.79
CA LEU A 573 -4.01 9.94 7.42
C LEU A 573 -2.53 9.80 7.80
N ALA A 574 -1.64 10.30 6.95
CA ALA A 574 -0.22 10.38 7.30
C ALA A 574 -0.02 11.47 8.36
N THR A 575 0.60 11.10 9.48
CA THR A 575 0.99 12.02 10.55
C THR A 575 2.40 12.58 10.36
N ASP A 576 3.28 11.81 9.74
CA ASP A 576 4.61 12.25 9.30
C ASP A 576 4.54 12.64 7.81
N LEU A 577 4.77 13.93 7.54
CA LEU A 577 4.76 14.52 6.21
C LEU A 577 6.18 14.97 5.81
N SER A 578 7.18 14.12 6.04
CA SER A 578 8.54 14.33 5.55
C SER A 578 8.56 14.72 4.07
N THR A 579 9.38 15.72 3.72
CA THR A 579 9.55 16.19 2.34
C THR A 579 10.10 15.14 1.38
N SER A 580 10.67 14.05 1.90
CA SER A 580 11.18 12.92 1.09
C SER A 580 10.05 12.10 0.45
N LEU A 581 8.85 12.12 1.04
CA LEU A 581 7.67 11.39 0.54
C LEU A 581 7.07 12.02 -0.74
N PHE A 582 7.44 13.27 -1.03
CA PHE A 582 6.88 14.02 -2.14
C PHE A 582 7.77 13.88 -3.38
N PRO A 583 7.24 13.43 -4.54
CA PRO A 583 8.02 13.17 -5.74
C PRO A 583 8.67 14.43 -6.31
N LYS A 584 9.91 14.32 -6.79
CA LYS A 584 10.68 15.46 -7.30
C LYS A 584 11.26 15.14 -8.67
N PRO A 585 11.34 16.13 -9.58
CA PRO A 585 12.03 15.95 -10.84
C PRO A 585 13.54 15.79 -10.60
N ASP A 586 14.21 15.00 -11.41
CA ASP A 586 15.66 14.81 -11.34
C ASP A 586 16.44 16.03 -11.85
N ALA A 587 15.79 16.88 -12.67
CA ALA A 587 16.35 18.10 -13.22
C ALA A 587 15.40 19.30 -12.99
N PRO A 588 15.93 20.52 -12.79
CA PRO A 588 15.10 21.71 -12.66
C PRO A 588 14.22 21.96 -13.89
N LEU A 589 12.97 22.33 -13.64
CA LEU A 589 12.01 22.68 -14.67
C LEU A 589 12.16 24.15 -15.07
N THR A 590 11.97 24.43 -16.35
CA THR A 590 11.95 25.81 -16.88
C THR A 590 10.77 26.00 -17.82
N LEU A 591 10.30 27.24 -17.99
CA LEU A 591 9.24 27.55 -18.96
C LEU A 591 9.64 27.13 -20.39
N ALA A 592 10.91 27.31 -20.74
CA ALA A 592 11.45 26.86 -22.03
C ALA A 592 11.35 25.34 -22.18
N SER A 593 11.73 24.57 -21.14
CA SER A 593 11.68 23.10 -21.19
C SER A 593 10.25 22.57 -21.37
N VAL A 594 9.24 23.18 -20.72
CA VAL A 594 7.84 22.74 -20.83
C VAL A 594 7.20 23.18 -22.15
N ASN A 595 7.67 24.29 -22.74
CA ASN A 595 7.29 24.70 -24.09
C ASN A 595 8.00 23.90 -25.20
N SER A 596 8.95 23.04 -24.83
CA SER A 596 9.58 22.05 -25.71
C SER A 596 9.15 20.64 -25.33
N ASP A 597 9.53 19.65 -26.13
CA ASP A 597 9.35 18.25 -25.77
C ASP A 597 10.20 17.90 -24.54
N LEU A 598 9.54 17.60 -23.42
CA LEU A 598 10.16 17.37 -22.12
C LEU A 598 10.09 15.89 -21.74
N LEU A 599 11.25 15.28 -21.49
CA LEU A 599 11.33 14.01 -20.75
C LEU A 599 11.48 14.31 -19.25
N LEU A 600 10.37 14.21 -18.52
CA LEU A 600 10.35 14.39 -17.08
C LEU A 600 10.79 13.10 -16.39
N ASN A 601 11.87 13.14 -15.60
CA ASN A 601 12.41 12.00 -14.86
C ASN A 601 12.31 12.24 -13.34
N TRP A 602 12.09 11.17 -12.55
CA TRP A 602 12.09 11.16 -11.08
C TRP A 602 12.79 9.91 -10.53
N ARG A 603 13.76 9.39 -11.28
CA ARG A 603 14.49 8.16 -10.99
C ARG A 603 15.20 8.25 -9.64
N ASN A 604 15.87 9.36 -9.36
CA ASN A 604 16.63 9.53 -8.12
C ASN A 604 15.69 9.50 -6.91
N TRP A 605 14.53 10.15 -7.01
CA TRP A 605 13.52 10.12 -5.97
C TRP A 605 12.94 8.71 -5.77
N SER A 606 12.64 7.99 -6.86
CA SER A 606 12.10 6.62 -6.79
C SER A 606 13.11 5.63 -6.20
N ASP A 607 14.40 5.77 -6.52
CA ASP A 607 15.45 4.91 -5.96
C ASP A 607 15.67 5.13 -4.46
N ALA A 608 15.38 6.34 -3.96
CA ALA A 608 15.39 6.69 -2.53
C ALA A 608 14.10 6.29 -1.78
N ASN A 609 12.97 6.17 -2.49
CA ASN A 609 11.66 5.84 -1.93
C ASN A 609 11.08 4.57 -2.60
N PRO A 610 11.69 3.38 -2.36
CA PRO A 610 11.29 2.14 -3.02
C PRO A 610 9.86 1.67 -2.71
N ASP A 611 9.25 2.22 -1.65
CA ASP A 611 7.87 1.97 -1.21
C ASP A 611 6.84 2.91 -1.84
N MET A 612 7.28 3.80 -2.71
CA MET A 612 6.43 4.79 -3.35
C MET A 612 6.59 4.77 -4.87
N GLN A 613 5.52 5.14 -5.56
CA GLN A 613 5.49 5.20 -7.02
C GLN A 613 4.67 6.38 -7.52
N VAL A 614 5.20 7.10 -8.49
CA VAL A 614 4.41 8.11 -9.21
C VAL A 614 3.29 7.41 -9.99
N LYS A 615 2.05 7.86 -9.74
CA LYS A 615 0.81 7.37 -10.36
C LYS A 615 0.13 8.40 -11.25
N SER A 616 0.49 9.67 -11.11
CA SER A 616 -0.06 10.74 -11.94
C SER A 616 0.96 11.83 -12.20
N VAL A 617 0.89 12.37 -13.42
CA VAL A 617 1.58 13.59 -13.83
C VAL A 617 0.56 14.47 -14.54
N ARG A 618 0.43 15.72 -14.10
CA ARG A 618 -0.51 16.69 -14.68
C ARG A 618 0.19 18.00 -14.98
N LEU A 619 -0.11 18.57 -16.14
CA LEU A 619 0.23 19.94 -16.52
C LEU A 619 -1.03 20.81 -16.39
N ILE A 620 -0.87 21.96 -15.72
CA ILE A 620 -1.86 23.02 -15.66
C ILE A 620 -1.21 24.29 -16.21
N ALA A 621 -1.85 24.98 -17.15
CA ALA A 621 -1.45 26.29 -17.63
C ALA A 621 -2.67 27.22 -17.69
N ASN A 622 -2.48 28.52 -17.45
CA ASN A 622 -3.58 29.49 -17.44
C ASN A 622 -3.68 30.30 -18.74
N SER A 623 -2.60 30.37 -19.52
CA SER A 623 -2.56 31.12 -20.78
C SER A 623 -1.68 30.39 -21.81
N PRO A 624 -2.28 29.73 -22.81
CA PRO A 624 -3.71 29.34 -22.84
C PRO A 624 -4.08 28.40 -21.68
N ALA A 625 -5.37 28.35 -21.34
CA ALA A 625 -5.87 27.44 -20.30
C ALA A 625 -5.73 25.98 -20.76
N VAL A 626 -4.94 25.19 -20.03
CA VAL A 626 -4.68 23.78 -20.32
C VAL A 626 -4.71 22.99 -19.01
N ILE A 627 -5.48 21.91 -18.98
CA ILE A 627 -5.39 20.86 -17.96
C ILE A 627 -5.16 19.57 -18.72
N ARG A 628 -3.99 18.94 -18.51
CA ARG A 628 -3.63 17.71 -19.21
C ARG A 628 -2.98 16.72 -18.26
N ASP A 629 -3.59 15.54 -18.15
CA ASP A 629 -3.01 14.38 -17.48
C ASP A 629 -2.19 13.57 -18.49
N PHE A 630 -1.04 13.05 -18.05
CA PHE A 630 -0.18 12.20 -18.88
C PHE A 630 -0.27 10.74 -18.44
N ASN A 631 -0.40 9.84 -19.41
CA ASN A 631 -0.38 8.40 -19.16
C ASN A 631 1.04 7.96 -18.85
N LEU A 632 1.18 7.22 -17.75
CA LEU A 632 2.43 6.59 -17.36
C LEU A 632 2.60 5.26 -18.09
N GLY A 633 3.80 5.01 -18.64
CA GLY A 633 4.10 3.81 -19.44
C GLY A 633 4.16 2.49 -18.67
N GLY A 634 3.64 2.44 -17.44
CA GLY A 634 3.57 1.25 -16.60
C GLY A 634 3.66 1.56 -15.11
N PRO A 635 3.35 0.57 -14.25
CA PRO A 635 3.33 0.76 -12.81
C PRO A 635 4.71 1.02 -12.19
N MET A 636 5.81 0.65 -12.86
CA MET A 636 7.18 0.82 -12.38
C MET A 636 7.99 1.88 -13.15
N VAL A 637 7.31 2.75 -13.91
CA VAL A 637 7.98 3.77 -14.73
C VAL A 637 8.54 4.90 -13.85
N THR A 638 9.70 5.43 -14.23
CA THR A 638 10.37 6.53 -13.53
C THR A 638 10.50 7.81 -14.36
N SER A 639 9.78 7.88 -15.47
CA SER A 639 9.76 9.01 -16.37
C SER A 639 8.46 9.09 -17.18
N VAL A 640 8.17 10.27 -17.72
CA VAL A 640 7.07 10.49 -18.68
C VAL A 640 7.48 11.52 -19.72
N PHE A 641 7.02 11.33 -20.95
CA PHE A 641 7.18 12.31 -22.02
C PHE A 641 6.01 13.30 -21.99
N ILE A 642 6.35 14.58 -21.90
CA ILE A 642 5.43 15.71 -21.96
C ILE A 642 5.65 16.40 -23.33
N PRO A 643 4.78 16.17 -24.32
CA PRO A 643 4.90 16.86 -25.61
C PRO A 643 4.71 18.36 -25.45
N ALA A 644 5.41 19.12 -26.29
CA ALA A 644 5.27 20.57 -26.36
C ALA A 644 3.79 20.97 -26.57
N PRO A 645 3.29 22.02 -25.90
CA PRO A 645 1.96 22.53 -26.15
C PRO A 645 1.89 23.12 -27.57
N THR A 646 0.74 22.96 -28.24
CA THR A 646 0.52 23.50 -29.60
C THR A 646 0.62 25.02 -29.65
N THR A 647 0.33 25.67 -28.54
CA THR A 647 0.49 27.11 -28.34
C THR A 647 1.37 27.32 -27.12
N PRO A 648 2.45 28.13 -27.21
CA PRO A 648 3.33 28.38 -26.09
C PRO A 648 2.58 28.89 -24.85
N ILE A 649 2.87 28.29 -23.70
CA ILE A 649 2.32 28.70 -22.41
C ILE A 649 3.23 29.75 -21.75
N THR A 650 2.66 30.66 -20.98
CA THR A 650 3.41 31.72 -20.27
C THR A 650 3.68 31.39 -18.80
N SER A 651 2.84 30.55 -18.19
CA SER A 651 3.00 30.05 -16.83
C SER A 651 2.42 28.64 -16.73
N PHE A 652 2.96 27.85 -15.81
CA PHE A 652 2.55 26.46 -15.63
C PHE A 652 2.62 25.98 -14.18
N GLN A 653 1.89 24.90 -13.92
CA GLN A 653 2.08 24.03 -12.79
C GLN A 653 2.28 22.59 -13.30
N ILE A 654 3.28 21.89 -12.76
CA ILE A 654 3.41 20.45 -12.92
C ILE A 654 3.10 19.81 -11.57
N TRP A 655 2.15 18.89 -11.59
CA TRP A 655 1.78 18.09 -10.43
C TRP A 655 2.30 16.67 -10.62
N LEU A 656 3.09 16.20 -9.66
CA LEU A 656 3.55 14.81 -9.56
C LEU A 656 2.81 14.15 -8.38
N GLY A 657 1.98 13.15 -8.64
CA GLY A 657 1.28 12.39 -7.60
C GLY A 657 1.92 11.02 -7.40
N ALA A 658 2.44 10.76 -6.20
CA ALA A 658 2.95 9.45 -5.81
C ALA A 658 2.01 8.73 -4.85
N GLN A 659 2.00 7.40 -4.93
CA GLN A 659 1.25 6.53 -4.03
C GLN A 659 2.22 5.67 -3.22
N ASP A 660 1.94 5.43 -1.94
CA ASP A 660 2.67 4.47 -1.12
C ASP A 660 1.98 3.09 -1.02
N SER A 661 2.60 2.16 -0.28
CA SER A 661 2.10 0.79 -0.10
C SER A 661 0.81 0.68 0.72
N LEU A 662 0.38 1.77 1.36
CA LEU A 662 -0.92 1.86 2.05
C LEU A 662 -2.00 2.46 1.14
N GLY A 663 -1.65 2.92 -0.05
CA GLY A 663 -2.55 3.57 -1.00
C GLY A 663 -2.72 5.07 -0.77
N ARG A 664 -1.91 5.70 0.09
CA ARG A 664 -1.92 7.13 0.37
C ARG A 664 -1.28 7.90 -0.78
N MET A 665 -1.90 9.01 -1.20
CA MET A 665 -1.39 9.87 -2.27
C MET A 665 -0.58 11.05 -1.72
N PHE A 666 0.54 11.37 -2.36
CA PHE A 666 1.42 12.49 -2.03
C PHE A 666 1.68 13.30 -3.30
N TYR A 667 1.20 14.53 -3.35
CA TYR A 667 1.31 15.41 -4.50
C TYR A 667 2.38 16.48 -4.30
N SER A 668 3.30 16.59 -5.24
CA SER A 668 4.19 17.74 -5.38
C SER A 668 3.61 18.71 -6.38
N GLN A 669 3.44 19.98 -5.98
CA GLN A 669 3.05 21.07 -6.86
C GLN A 669 4.28 21.92 -7.20
N LEU A 670 4.75 21.86 -8.44
CA LEU A 670 5.82 22.70 -8.97
C LEU A 670 5.20 23.81 -9.81
N LYS A 671 5.36 25.07 -9.40
CA LYS A 671 4.70 26.22 -10.04
C LYS A 671 5.73 27.21 -10.57
N SER A 672 5.58 27.62 -11.83
CA SER A 672 6.38 28.72 -12.38
C SER A 672 5.93 30.04 -11.77
N GLY A 673 6.86 30.99 -11.62
CA GLY A 673 6.50 32.39 -11.36
C GLY A 673 5.50 32.90 -12.40
N LEU A 674 4.62 33.82 -11.99
CA LEU A 674 3.73 34.54 -12.89
C LEU A 674 4.51 35.52 -13.76
#